data_AF-A0A9P7H2M8-F1
#
_entry.id   AF-A0A9P7H2M8-F1
#
_cell.length_a   1.000
_cell.length_b   1.000
_cell.length_c   1.000
_cell.angle_alpha   90.00
_cell.angle_beta   90.00
_cell.angle_gamma   90.00
#
_symmetry.space_group_name_H-M   'P 1'
#
loop_
_entity.id
_entity.type
_entity.pdbx_description
1 polymer ?
#
loop_
_entity_poly.entity_id
_entity_poly.type
_entity_poly.pdbx_seq_one_letter_code
_entity_poly.pdbx_strand_id
1 'polypeptide(L)'
;MATTTHQAKDAPEFAHVNSVLDDEKPAQVEERDWTGTAKKTDPEEIRLVKKLDLWIMPCLCVMYFLNYVDRNAIAQARLNNLEDDLNMTGTEFNTTVSILFVGYVLMQVPSNMLITKVKPGIYMSSWMLVWAAVSACTALVKSYAGLVVCRFFLGITEAPFYPGATYMLSIFYTRKEVAARIAVLYCAQILATGFSGLIAAGVFAGMDGLAGLAGWRWLFIVEGAATAVVAIAGFFMLPNTPLTTRWLNDREKQLAHERMEKDKVSDSQEGGSSWEGLKQACSDKRTWLFCLMQNFHLSACSFNSFFPTVVKTLGFSTTITLVMTCPPFIFAGAAGILFGWNSGRVHERTWHITVGLSIAVAGFVLAASTLNTAARYVACFIFPMGAYAVNSVIIGWASSTLSQTKEKKAVVLAMTNVGGQIGYIYGAYLWPKSDSPRYGIGFGASAGFALCSIACAWCIRILLVRENRRIRASTSEQCPLFCTLPAEVRDEIFSYVLTDYPDPNPTKQFKETTCYTRPSYLAHQLTDTRLLRTCRAIYRETWFKPYVLREHTRWASSGDRAPPRGMATGRRLVQTLKRIAKQLGQENVEIERLRVFAQMYKLDEGDLATILRTPYLAPRAVTLTIRHTDWWFWEDDDPLVFHGKWLTDVGMAMTASTNIFRIELESLERKKDQVNKIADQMAKEWFIKRSDGVVLYADVSGKSRKVDRWSGSSIWHGRRWIRDETEPNRLDYYILTVTFRPQHEIERSGGTISETAFKSAQRQVYTYPELCLPGQDKIEDPKPFVYDENDSEDDQVFYADLLLSHKDNSNGRVVGDLTCQSDSYLKTLETEVVSCEKAPKNAHKAKKHNGHHHDEWLIECADSVLFPEGGGQPSDHGTITPLSGDQTPIPVKNIQRQGLRCIIYSPKPLSPGDKIRQEVDWQRRWDHMQQHTGQHLLSAVMMKHHELKTLGWGMGAEGSMNYVDLQRKPTDEEMQAIQRECAEVIRDNLPIKVETPDDAKHDKLPGDYDKSDGVVRVIHIGDLDTNTCCGTHLSQTSHISLIILGSTQSVHGKNCRLSFMTGDRAITLANASVSAINTIAKLTSSSNVPSEVVTRVTSLSDSATDSKRSERKLLLEIAKFESEQAIRIIVQNRMNAYIHRYDGNADFINKIVGETRDVLQGTGFVVVIAIGEPKGSGPVVIVGDQVAVDAMAQRVKAVVKDIKGGGAGGKWQGKVKEWTKAELHALKEAVET
;
A
#
# COMPACT_ATOMS: atom_id res chain seq x y z
N MET A 1 -35.91 -63.99 36.26
CA MET A 1 -37.30 -63.80 35.77
C MET A 1 -37.20 -62.72 34.70
N ALA A 2 -37.33 -63.02 33.40
CA ALA A 2 -38.57 -63.43 32.72
C ALA A 2 -39.63 -62.30 32.82
N THR A 3 -40.20 -61.75 31.74
CA THR A 3 -40.30 -62.24 30.35
C THR A 3 -40.67 -61.08 29.38
N THR A 4 -40.10 -61.08 28.16
CA THR A 4 -40.70 -60.88 26.80
C THR A 4 -41.91 -59.92 26.58
N THR A 5 -42.17 -59.29 25.42
CA THR A 5 -41.98 -59.67 23.98
C THR A 5 -42.24 -58.44 23.07
N HIS A 6 -41.38 -58.11 22.08
CA HIS A 6 -41.54 -58.24 20.59
C HIS A 6 -42.65 -57.40 19.89
N GLN A 7 -42.53 -56.89 18.63
CA GLN A 7 -41.54 -56.96 17.52
C GLN A 7 -41.10 -55.51 17.09
N ALA A 8 -40.03 -55.18 16.33
CA ALA A 8 -39.03 -55.84 15.45
C ALA A 8 -39.24 -55.71 13.90
N LYS A 9 -38.12 -55.78 13.15
CA LYS A 9 -37.86 -55.67 11.67
C LYS A 9 -37.50 -54.28 11.10
N ASP A 10 -36.42 -54.08 10.32
CA ASP A 10 -35.24 -54.91 9.98
C ASP A 10 -34.05 -53.96 9.70
N ALA A 11 -32.86 -54.22 10.28
CA ALA A 11 -31.60 -53.54 9.91
C ALA A 11 -30.38 -54.39 10.34
N PRO A 12 -29.41 -54.69 9.45
CA PRO A 12 -28.24 -55.50 9.80
C PRO A 12 -27.09 -54.66 10.38
N GLU A 13 -26.35 -55.25 11.32
CA GLU A 13 -25.00 -54.78 11.67
C GLU A 13 -24.06 -54.96 10.46
N PHE A 14 -23.23 -53.96 10.16
CA PHE A 14 -21.76 -54.09 9.99
C PHE A 14 -21.11 -52.74 9.59
N ALA A 15 -19.79 -52.64 9.83
CA ALA A 15 -18.86 -51.56 9.47
C ALA A 15 -18.98 -50.22 10.23
N HIS A 16 -18.12 -50.06 11.25
CA HIS A 16 -17.68 -48.76 11.72
C HIS A 16 -17.03 -47.97 10.57
N VAL A 17 -17.67 -46.89 10.13
CA VAL A 17 -17.04 -45.83 9.34
C VAL A 17 -17.06 -44.55 10.16
N ASN A 18 -15.89 -44.15 10.66
CA ASN A 18 -15.68 -42.86 11.27
C ASN A 18 -15.68 -41.76 10.19
N SER A 19 -16.85 -41.26 9.79
CA SER A 19 -16.96 -39.96 9.09
C SER A 19 -17.03 -38.86 10.14
N VAL A 20 -15.86 -38.55 10.73
CA VAL A 20 -15.71 -37.51 11.75
C VAL A 20 -15.91 -36.13 11.11
N LEU A 21 -16.48 -35.23 11.92
CA LEU A 21 -16.49 -33.78 11.68
C LEU A 21 -15.08 -33.30 11.30
N ASP A 22 -14.88 -32.82 10.07
CA ASP A 22 -13.71 -31.98 9.83
C ASP A 22 -14.01 -30.59 10.43
N ASP A 23 -13.61 -30.45 11.70
CA ASP A 23 -13.33 -29.15 12.31
C ASP A 23 -12.53 -28.30 11.32
N GLU A 24 -12.95 -27.06 11.05
CA GLU A 24 -12.01 -26.02 10.63
C GLU A 24 -11.07 -25.75 11.79
N LYS A 25 -10.04 -26.60 11.91
CA LYS A 25 -8.94 -26.45 12.85
C LYS A 25 -8.39 -25.03 12.72
N PRO A 26 -8.03 -24.35 13.83
CA PRO A 26 -7.29 -23.10 13.75
C PRO A 26 -6.10 -23.33 12.82
N ALA A 27 -5.89 -22.39 11.88
CA ALA A 27 -4.92 -22.53 10.79
C ALA A 27 -3.64 -23.16 11.34
N GLN A 28 -3.35 -24.40 10.91
CA GLN A 28 -2.20 -25.12 11.47
C GLN A 28 -0.98 -24.26 11.20
N VAL A 29 -0.29 -23.87 12.29
CA VAL A 29 1.01 -23.21 12.21
C VAL A 29 1.83 -23.98 11.20
N GLU A 30 2.11 -23.38 10.03
CA GLU A 30 2.80 -24.07 8.94
C GLU A 30 4.03 -24.75 9.53
N GLU A 31 4.01 -26.08 9.63
CA GLU A 31 5.17 -26.81 10.11
C GLU A 31 6.31 -26.41 9.19
N ARG A 32 7.37 -25.84 9.75
CA ARG A 32 8.52 -25.45 8.95
C ARG A 32 9.48 -26.63 8.88
N ASP A 33 9.98 -26.93 7.69
CA ASP A 33 11.08 -27.87 7.54
C ASP A 33 12.34 -27.36 8.27
N TRP A 34 13.36 -28.21 8.35
CA TRP A 34 14.62 -27.87 9.03
C TRP A 34 15.37 -26.68 8.40
N THR A 35 15.00 -26.25 7.18
CA THR A 35 15.54 -25.07 6.49
C THR A 35 14.68 -23.81 6.66
N GLY A 36 13.52 -23.92 7.33
CA GLY A 36 12.60 -22.82 7.61
C GLY A 36 11.49 -22.61 6.59
N THR A 37 11.29 -23.53 5.64
CA THR A 37 10.23 -23.45 4.60
C THR A 37 8.94 -24.10 5.07
N ALA A 38 7.78 -23.63 4.56
CA ALA A 38 6.50 -24.33 4.69
C ALA A 38 6.65 -25.80 4.25
N LYS A 39 6.29 -26.74 5.13
CA LYS A 39 6.37 -28.18 4.90
C LYS A 39 5.45 -28.54 3.73
N LYS A 40 6.08 -28.98 2.64
CA LYS A 40 5.38 -29.43 1.43
C LYS A 40 4.39 -30.53 1.79
N THR A 41 3.18 -30.41 1.25
CA THR A 41 2.09 -31.36 1.46
C THR A 41 1.90 -32.30 0.27
N ASP A 42 2.28 -31.89 -0.95
CA ASP A 42 2.17 -32.71 -2.16
C ASP A 42 3.24 -33.84 -2.21
N PRO A 43 2.83 -35.13 -2.18
CA PRO A 43 3.74 -36.26 -2.28
C PRO A 43 4.50 -36.38 -3.61
N GLU A 44 3.99 -35.83 -4.72
CA GLU A 44 4.71 -35.80 -6.01
C GLU A 44 5.86 -34.78 -5.96
N GLU A 45 5.58 -33.55 -5.49
CA GLU A 45 6.60 -32.50 -5.37
C GLU A 45 7.72 -32.88 -4.39
N ILE A 46 7.39 -33.52 -3.27
CA ILE A 46 8.38 -34.04 -2.31
C ILE A 46 9.29 -35.09 -2.97
N ARG A 47 8.72 -36.03 -3.73
CA ARG A 47 9.48 -37.06 -4.45
C ARG A 47 10.39 -36.44 -5.52
N LEU A 48 9.86 -35.49 -6.31
CA LEU A 48 10.63 -34.76 -7.30
C LEU A 48 11.83 -34.04 -6.66
N VAL A 49 11.62 -33.26 -5.60
CA VAL A 49 12.72 -32.50 -4.99
C VAL A 49 13.74 -33.39 -4.31
N LYS A 50 13.34 -34.50 -3.67
CA LYS A 50 14.29 -35.52 -3.19
C LYS A 50 15.12 -36.14 -4.33
N LYS A 51 14.52 -36.36 -5.51
CA LYS A 51 15.24 -36.85 -6.70
C LYS A 51 16.20 -35.80 -7.26
N LEU A 52 15.80 -34.53 -7.33
CA LEU A 52 16.68 -33.41 -7.71
C LEU A 52 17.86 -33.31 -6.74
N ASP A 53 17.61 -33.40 -5.43
CA ASP A 53 18.65 -33.33 -4.40
C ASP A 53 19.64 -34.47 -4.55
N LEU A 54 19.17 -35.72 -4.72
CA LEU A 54 20.00 -36.91 -4.87
C LEU A 54 20.93 -36.87 -6.10
N TRP A 55 20.50 -36.23 -7.20
CA TRP A 55 21.30 -36.16 -8.43
C TRP A 55 22.19 -34.90 -8.50
N ILE A 56 21.65 -33.73 -8.14
CA ILE A 56 22.33 -32.45 -8.33
C ILE A 56 23.31 -32.18 -7.17
N MET A 57 22.89 -32.40 -5.92
CA MET A 57 23.69 -31.96 -4.77
C MET A 57 24.98 -32.78 -4.59
N PRO A 58 24.98 -34.13 -4.60
CA PRO A 58 26.22 -34.90 -4.53
C PRO A 58 27.21 -34.56 -5.65
N CYS A 59 26.72 -34.39 -6.88
CA CYS A 59 27.56 -34.03 -8.02
C CYS A 59 28.23 -32.67 -7.80
N LEU A 60 27.47 -31.61 -7.52
CA LEU A 60 28.03 -30.28 -7.26
C LEU A 60 28.92 -30.24 -6.01
N CYS A 61 28.59 -30.99 -4.95
CA CYS A 61 29.41 -31.08 -3.75
C CYS A 61 30.77 -31.76 -4.02
N VAL A 62 30.81 -32.86 -4.77
CA VAL A 62 32.09 -33.53 -5.11
C VAL A 62 32.93 -32.66 -6.04
N MET A 63 32.33 -32.01 -7.05
CA MET A 63 33.05 -31.08 -7.92
C MET A 63 33.63 -29.88 -7.14
N TYR A 64 32.87 -29.32 -6.20
CA TYR A 64 33.32 -28.18 -5.39
C TYR A 64 34.33 -28.59 -4.32
N PHE A 65 34.23 -29.82 -3.80
CA PHE A 65 35.22 -30.40 -2.91
C PHE A 65 36.58 -30.49 -3.64
N LEU A 66 36.60 -31.11 -4.83
CA LEU A 66 37.83 -31.19 -5.64
C LEU A 66 38.36 -29.80 -6.01
N ASN A 67 37.49 -28.82 -6.25
CA ASN A 67 37.89 -27.44 -6.55
C ASN A 67 38.65 -26.78 -5.39
N TYR A 68 38.31 -27.10 -4.14
CA TYR A 68 39.09 -26.61 -3.00
C TYR A 68 40.26 -27.52 -2.62
N VAL A 69 40.26 -28.81 -2.95
CA VAL A 69 41.44 -29.66 -2.78
C VAL A 69 42.61 -29.13 -3.63
N ASP A 70 42.40 -28.91 -4.93
CA ASP A 70 43.41 -28.43 -5.87
C ASP A 70 43.97 -27.03 -5.53
N ARG A 71 43.11 -26.10 -5.08
CA ARG A 71 43.55 -24.80 -4.57
C ARG A 71 44.46 -24.92 -3.36
N ASN A 72 44.13 -25.80 -2.42
CA ASN A 72 44.89 -26.00 -1.18
C ASN A 72 46.16 -26.83 -1.40
N ALA A 73 46.25 -27.62 -2.47
CA ALA A 73 47.38 -28.49 -2.77
C ALA A 73 48.74 -27.76 -2.81
N ILE A 74 48.78 -26.49 -3.22
CA ILE A 74 50.02 -25.68 -3.20
C ILE A 74 50.58 -25.44 -1.80
N ALA A 75 49.69 -25.28 -0.81
CA ALA A 75 50.07 -25.08 0.58
C ALA A 75 50.66 -26.36 1.17
N GLN A 76 50.15 -27.53 0.75
CA GLN A 76 50.69 -28.83 1.13
C GLN A 76 52.01 -29.13 0.40
N ALA A 77 52.08 -28.87 -0.90
CA ALA A 77 53.27 -29.04 -1.74
C ALA A 77 54.49 -28.26 -1.18
N ARG A 78 54.26 -27.08 -0.61
CA ARG A 78 55.32 -26.31 0.09
C ARG A 78 56.03 -27.09 1.21
N LEU A 79 55.37 -28.08 1.82
CA LEU A 79 55.96 -28.91 2.87
C LEU A 79 56.78 -30.10 2.34
N ASN A 80 56.70 -30.40 1.04
CA ASN A 80 57.46 -31.43 0.32
C ASN A 80 58.28 -30.77 -0.80
N ASN A 81 59.35 -30.06 -0.41
CA ASN A 81 60.44 -29.56 -1.26
C ASN A 81 60.10 -28.69 -2.49
N LEU A 82 58.85 -28.28 -2.71
CA LEU A 82 58.43 -27.47 -3.87
C LEU A 82 59.28 -26.20 -4.09
N GLU A 83 59.59 -25.46 -3.01
CA GLU A 83 60.40 -24.22 -3.11
C GLU A 83 61.85 -24.53 -3.53
N ASP A 84 62.39 -25.66 -3.08
CA ASP A 84 63.76 -26.09 -3.39
C ASP A 84 63.86 -26.66 -4.83
N ASP A 85 62.92 -27.54 -5.22
CA ASP A 85 62.81 -28.15 -6.56
C ASP A 85 62.68 -27.13 -7.70
N LEU A 86 62.17 -25.93 -7.39
CA LEU A 86 61.90 -24.85 -8.36
C LEU A 86 62.80 -23.63 -8.16
N ASN A 87 63.76 -23.68 -7.23
CA ASN A 87 64.68 -22.61 -6.85
C ASN A 87 63.98 -21.28 -6.50
N MET A 88 62.92 -21.35 -5.70
CA MET A 88 62.08 -20.20 -5.36
C MET A 88 62.68 -19.38 -4.21
N THR A 89 62.62 -18.05 -4.34
CA THR A 89 63.24 -17.10 -3.40
C THR A 89 62.27 -16.00 -2.96
N GLY A 90 62.56 -15.37 -1.81
CA GLY A 90 61.84 -14.18 -1.33
C GLY A 90 60.31 -14.34 -1.24
N THR A 91 59.60 -13.64 -2.12
CA THR A 91 58.12 -13.59 -2.17
C THR A 91 57.52 -14.40 -3.32
N GLU A 92 58.31 -15.17 -4.07
CA GLU A 92 57.86 -15.89 -5.27
C GLU A 92 56.73 -16.88 -4.98
N PHE A 93 56.79 -17.63 -3.87
CA PHE A 93 55.68 -18.50 -3.44
C PHE A 93 54.38 -17.72 -3.21
N ASN A 94 54.48 -16.52 -2.62
CA ASN A 94 53.32 -15.69 -2.34
C ASN A 94 52.70 -15.18 -3.66
N THR A 95 53.52 -14.86 -4.66
CA THR A 95 53.07 -14.54 -6.02
C THR A 95 52.40 -15.75 -6.71
N THR A 96 52.92 -16.96 -6.54
CA THR A 96 52.29 -18.20 -7.03
C THR A 96 50.90 -18.44 -6.43
N VAL A 97 50.71 -18.15 -5.14
CA VAL A 97 49.38 -18.21 -4.49
C VAL A 97 48.46 -17.11 -5.02
N SER A 98 48.99 -15.89 -5.17
CA SER A 98 48.24 -14.69 -5.58
C SER A 98 47.71 -14.75 -7.02
N ILE A 99 48.53 -15.19 -7.98
CA ILE A 99 48.25 -15.08 -9.43
C ILE A 99 47.05 -15.93 -9.88
N LEU A 100 46.73 -17.02 -9.17
CA LEU A 100 45.53 -17.82 -9.40
C LEU A 100 44.26 -16.97 -9.26
N PHE A 101 44.20 -16.15 -8.20
CA PHE A 101 43.04 -15.30 -7.94
C PHE A 101 42.92 -14.14 -8.96
N VAL A 102 44.03 -13.70 -9.56
CA VAL A 102 44.01 -12.74 -10.68
C VAL A 102 43.32 -13.35 -11.91
N GLY A 103 43.73 -14.56 -12.34
CA GLY A 103 43.08 -15.28 -13.44
C GLY A 103 41.60 -15.58 -13.16
N TYR A 104 41.30 -15.97 -11.91
CA TYR A 104 39.94 -16.24 -11.45
C TYR A 104 39.02 -15.01 -11.52
N VAL A 105 39.48 -13.87 -11.00
CA VAL A 105 38.72 -12.60 -11.01
C VAL A 105 38.44 -12.12 -12.44
N LEU A 106 39.41 -12.24 -13.35
CA LEU A 106 39.26 -11.83 -14.75
C LEU A 106 38.21 -12.67 -15.50
N MET A 107 38.19 -13.99 -15.29
CA MET A 107 37.31 -14.89 -16.06
C MET A 107 35.92 -15.08 -15.45
N GLN A 108 35.73 -14.80 -14.15
CA GLN A 108 34.47 -15.07 -13.46
C GLN A 108 33.27 -14.29 -14.04
N VAL A 109 33.43 -12.99 -14.35
CA VAL A 109 32.33 -12.18 -14.91
C VAL A 109 32.01 -12.57 -16.36
N PRO A 110 32.99 -12.67 -17.30
CA PRO A 110 32.75 -13.17 -18.66
C PRO A 110 32.10 -14.56 -18.70
N SER A 111 32.55 -15.49 -17.86
CA SER A 111 31.98 -16.84 -17.78
C SER A 111 30.51 -16.84 -17.35
N ASN A 112 30.16 -16.04 -16.34
CA ASN A 112 28.79 -15.92 -15.86
C ASN A 112 27.84 -15.31 -16.91
N MET A 113 28.34 -14.46 -17.81
CA MET A 113 27.59 -13.95 -18.97
C MET A 113 27.44 -14.98 -20.10
N LEU A 114 28.32 -15.98 -20.16
CA LEU A 114 28.30 -17.03 -21.18
C LEU A 114 27.39 -18.20 -20.79
N ILE A 115 27.38 -18.61 -19.50
CA ILE A 115 26.63 -19.80 -19.07
C ILE A 115 25.12 -19.69 -19.31
N THR A 116 24.55 -18.49 -19.29
CA THR A 116 23.12 -18.26 -19.59
C THR A 116 22.75 -18.56 -21.05
N LYS A 117 23.74 -18.65 -21.96
CA LYS A 117 23.56 -18.89 -23.40
C LYS A 117 23.85 -20.33 -23.83
N VAL A 118 24.31 -21.20 -22.92
CA VAL A 118 24.75 -22.56 -23.23
C VAL A 118 24.15 -23.57 -22.24
N LYS A 119 24.23 -24.86 -22.58
CA LYS A 119 23.72 -25.96 -21.73
C LYS A 119 24.57 -26.08 -20.45
N PRO A 120 24.05 -25.78 -19.24
CA PRO A 120 24.88 -25.60 -18.05
C PRO A 120 25.66 -26.85 -17.60
N GLY A 121 25.06 -28.04 -17.67
CA GLY A 121 25.72 -29.28 -17.29
C GLY A 121 26.90 -29.63 -18.21
N ILE A 122 26.77 -29.36 -19.51
CA ILE A 122 27.87 -29.52 -20.47
C ILE A 122 28.95 -28.47 -20.19
N TYR A 123 28.57 -27.21 -20.03
CA TYR A 123 29.51 -26.11 -19.80
C TYR A 123 30.40 -26.32 -18.57
N MET A 124 29.81 -26.66 -17.42
CA MET A 124 30.59 -26.90 -16.20
C MET A 124 31.48 -28.13 -16.29
N SER A 125 31.00 -29.21 -16.91
CA SER A 125 31.80 -30.44 -17.10
C SER A 125 33.00 -30.20 -18.01
N SER A 126 32.82 -29.46 -19.10
CA SER A 126 33.92 -29.06 -19.99
C SER A 126 34.96 -28.21 -19.29
N TRP A 127 34.56 -27.17 -18.54
CA TRP A 127 35.52 -26.35 -17.80
C TRP A 127 36.23 -27.12 -16.69
N MET A 128 35.53 -28.03 -16.00
CA MET A 128 36.16 -28.90 -15.01
C MET A 128 37.21 -29.83 -15.63
N LEU A 129 36.96 -30.36 -16.84
CA LEU A 129 37.93 -31.20 -17.55
C LEU A 129 39.18 -30.41 -18.00
N VAL A 130 39.00 -29.18 -18.47
CA VAL A 130 40.11 -28.28 -18.81
C VAL A 130 40.91 -27.90 -17.56
N TRP A 131 40.23 -27.54 -16.47
CA TRP A 131 40.86 -27.25 -15.18
C TRP A 131 41.64 -28.47 -14.65
N ALA A 132 41.09 -29.69 -14.71
CA ALA A 132 41.78 -30.92 -14.32
C ALA A 132 43.07 -31.15 -15.13
N ALA A 133 43.05 -30.87 -16.43
CA ALA A 133 44.24 -30.98 -17.28
C ALA A 133 45.30 -29.93 -16.92
N VAL A 134 44.91 -28.68 -16.65
CA VAL A 134 45.85 -27.61 -16.23
C VAL A 134 46.42 -27.89 -14.83
N SER A 135 45.61 -28.44 -13.93
CA SER A 135 46.07 -28.90 -12.61
C SER A 135 47.18 -29.96 -12.76
N ALA A 136 46.90 -31.04 -13.50
CA ALA A 136 47.88 -32.10 -13.75
C ALA A 136 49.18 -31.59 -14.41
N CYS A 137 49.09 -30.62 -15.33
CA CYS A 137 50.27 -29.97 -15.93
C CYS A 137 51.19 -29.28 -14.91
N THR A 138 50.71 -28.93 -13.72
CA THR A 138 51.54 -28.38 -12.62
C THR A 138 52.68 -29.33 -12.24
N ALA A 139 52.44 -30.65 -12.31
CA ALA A 139 53.45 -31.67 -12.01
C ALA A 139 54.62 -31.72 -13.03
N LEU A 140 54.45 -31.12 -14.22
CA LEU A 140 55.47 -31.07 -15.27
C LEU A 140 56.41 -29.86 -15.14
N VAL A 141 56.08 -28.91 -14.27
CA VAL A 141 56.83 -27.66 -14.10
C VAL A 141 58.25 -27.91 -13.57
N LYS A 142 59.19 -27.08 -14.03
CA LYS A 142 60.62 -27.10 -13.64
C LYS A 142 61.20 -25.72 -13.28
N SER A 143 60.37 -24.68 -13.21
CA SER A 143 60.78 -23.33 -12.82
C SER A 143 59.63 -22.53 -12.22
N TYR A 144 59.95 -21.52 -11.41
CA TYR A 144 58.98 -20.55 -10.87
C TYR A 144 58.07 -19.95 -11.95
N ALA A 145 58.64 -19.50 -13.08
CA ALA A 145 57.86 -18.90 -14.18
C ALA A 145 56.83 -19.89 -14.78
N GLY A 146 57.21 -21.16 -14.95
CA GLY A 146 56.28 -22.20 -15.41
C GLY A 146 55.13 -22.43 -14.40
N LEU A 147 55.43 -22.35 -13.10
CA LEU A 147 54.42 -22.48 -12.04
C LEU A 147 53.43 -21.32 -12.07
N VAL A 148 53.91 -20.09 -12.18
CA VAL A 148 53.08 -18.87 -12.29
C VAL A 148 52.14 -18.94 -13.50
N VAL A 149 52.64 -19.35 -14.66
CA VAL A 149 51.82 -19.53 -15.87
C VAL A 149 50.74 -20.59 -15.66
N CYS A 150 51.09 -21.76 -15.11
CA CYS A 150 50.10 -22.80 -14.81
C CYS A 150 49.03 -22.27 -13.84
N ARG A 151 49.42 -21.57 -12.76
CA ARG A 151 48.49 -21.00 -11.78
C ARG A 151 47.55 -19.93 -12.35
N PHE A 152 48.03 -19.08 -13.26
CA PHE A 152 47.18 -18.10 -13.93
C PHE A 152 46.07 -18.77 -14.76
N PHE A 153 46.44 -19.76 -15.58
CA PHE A 153 45.45 -20.52 -16.37
C PHE A 153 44.54 -21.41 -15.52
N LEU A 154 45.04 -21.94 -14.39
CA LEU A 154 44.23 -22.65 -13.39
C LEU A 154 43.12 -21.73 -12.87
N GLY A 155 43.47 -20.50 -12.47
CA GLY A 155 42.51 -19.47 -12.07
C GLY A 155 41.44 -19.20 -13.13
N ILE A 156 41.83 -19.02 -14.39
CA ILE A 156 40.89 -18.82 -15.51
C ILE A 156 39.94 -20.02 -15.66
N THR A 157 40.46 -21.24 -15.60
CA THR A 157 39.69 -22.47 -15.87
C THR A 157 38.76 -22.87 -14.73
N GLU A 158 39.09 -22.50 -13.49
CA GLU A 158 38.24 -22.69 -12.31
C GLU A 158 37.10 -21.65 -12.18
N ALA A 159 37.31 -20.42 -12.64
CA ALA A 159 36.37 -19.30 -12.48
C ALA A 159 34.89 -19.59 -12.85
N PRO A 160 34.59 -20.41 -13.88
CA PRO A 160 33.24 -20.77 -14.27
C PRO A 160 32.45 -21.60 -13.24
N PHE A 161 33.12 -22.35 -12.38
CA PHE A 161 32.46 -23.40 -11.58
C PHE A 161 31.43 -22.84 -10.60
N TYR A 162 31.82 -21.91 -9.73
CA TYR A 162 30.94 -21.41 -8.67
C TYR A 162 29.72 -20.61 -9.20
N PRO A 163 29.87 -19.67 -10.15
CA PRO A 163 28.73 -19.05 -10.81
C PRO A 163 27.83 -20.09 -11.48
N GLY A 164 28.42 -21.09 -12.15
CA GLY A 164 27.66 -22.14 -12.81
C GLY A 164 26.84 -23.01 -11.87
N ALA A 165 27.42 -23.42 -10.73
CA ALA A 165 26.72 -24.18 -9.70
C ALA A 165 25.54 -23.39 -9.12
N THR A 166 25.74 -22.11 -8.80
CA THR A 166 24.65 -21.26 -8.28
C THR A 166 23.56 -20.97 -9.32
N TYR A 167 23.91 -20.80 -10.60
CA TYR A 167 22.95 -20.69 -11.70
C TYR A 167 22.14 -21.98 -11.86
N MET A 168 22.81 -23.15 -11.85
CA MET A 168 22.15 -24.44 -11.93
C MET A 168 21.18 -24.70 -10.78
N LEU A 169 21.53 -24.30 -9.55
CA LEU A 169 20.58 -24.37 -8.44
C LEU A 169 19.35 -23.47 -8.68
N SER A 170 19.54 -22.27 -9.24
CA SER A 170 18.45 -21.32 -9.48
C SER A 170 17.42 -21.72 -10.54
N ILE A 171 17.74 -22.69 -11.41
CA ILE A 171 16.83 -23.19 -12.46
C ILE A 171 16.07 -24.49 -12.07
N PHE A 172 16.46 -25.16 -10.98
CA PHE A 172 15.80 -26.38 -10.46
C PHE A 172 15.17 -26.22 -9.08
N TYR A 173 15.58 -25.19 -8.33
CA TYR A 173 15.12 -24.93 -6.96
C TYR A 173 14.55 -23.52 -6.84
N THR A 174 13.43 -23.43 -6.11
CA THR A 174 12.76 -22.16 -5.81
C THR A 174 13.64 -21.26 -4.95
N ARG A 175 13.34 -19.97 -4.90
CA ARG A 175 14.14 -18.96 -4.18
C ARG A 175 14.33 -19.27 -2.69
N LYS A 176 13.39 -19.99 -2.07
CA LYS A 176 13.48 -20.46 -0.67
C LYS A 176 14.47 -21.64 -0.54
N GLU A 177 14.41 -22.58 -1.48
CA GLU A 177 15.20 -23.82 -1.49
C GLU A 177 16.70 -23.64 -1.83
N VAL A 178 17.03 -22.66 -2.68
CA VAL A 178 18.42 -22.42 -3.14
C VAL A 178 19.36 -22.09 -1.97
N ALA A 179 18.90 -21.37 -0.95
CA ALA A 179 19.74 -20.90 0.15
C ALA A 179 20.35 -22.04 0.97
N ALA A 180 19.55 -23.05 1.33
CA ALA A 180 20.01 -24.22 2.06
C ALA A 180 21.04 -25.04 1.26
N ARG A 181 20.85 -25.13 -0.06
CA ARG A 181 21.72 -25.88 -0.97
C ARG A 181 23.08 -25.21 -1.17
N ILE A 182 23.11 -23.88 -1.25
CA ILE A 182 24.36 -23.11 -1.21
C ILE A 182 25.11 -23.34 0.11
N ALA A 183 24.42 -23.43 1.26
CA ALA A 183 25.07 -23.75 2.54
C ALA A 183 25.69 -25.17 2.53
N VAL A 184 25.02 -26.17 1.95
CA VAL A 184 25.56 -27.54 1.78
C VAL A 184 26.80 -27.54 0.86
N LEU A 185 26.82 -26.75 -0.20
CA LEU A 185 28.04 -26.56 -1.01
C LEU A 185 29.19 -25.97 -0.19
N TYR A 186 28.94 -24.95 0.64
CA TYR A 186 29.97 -24.39 1.52
C TYR A 186 30.53 -25.41 2.52
N CYS A 187 29.74 -26.39 2.95
CA CYS A 187 30.24 -27.48 3.79
C CYS A 187 31.26 -28.35 3.03
N ALA A 188 31.01 -28.65 1.75
CA ALA A 188 31.95 -29.38 0.90
C ALA A 188 33.27 -28.64 0.71
N GLN A 189 33.25 -27.30 0.56
CA GLN A 189 34.46 -26.47 0.57
C GLN A 189 35.26 -26.60 1.88
N ILE A 190 34.59 -26.48 3.04
CA ILE A 190 35.30 -26.49 4.33
C ILE A 190 35.92 -27.86 4.60
N LEU A 191 35.19 -28.94 4.27
CA LEU A 191 35.71 -30.30 4.35
C LEU A 191 36.89 -30.50 3.39
N ALA A 192 36.82 -30.03 2.14
CA ALA A 192 37.95 -30.11 1.19
C ALA A 192 39.24 -29.49 1.72
N THR A 193 39.15 -28.32 2.35
CA THR A 193 40.30 -27.68 2.98
C THR A 193 40.93 -28.54 4.08
N GLY A 194 40.11 -29.20 4.92
CA GLY A 194 40.61 -30.13 5.94
C GLY A 194 41.16 -31.44 5.37
N PHE A 195 40.49 -32.03 4.38
CA PHE A 195 40.90 -33.31 3.78
C PHE A 195 42.08 -33.19 2.82
N SER A 196 42.34 -32.02 2.21
CA SER A 196 43.52 -31.75 1.39
C SER A 196 44.83 -32.09 2.14
N GLY A 197 44.91 -31.75 3.43
CA GLY A 197 46.06 -32.14 4.27
C GLY A 197 46.20 -33.65 4.45
N LEU A 198 45.10 -34.38 4.64
CA LEU A 198 45.12 -35.85 4.74
C LEU A 198 45.52 -36.53 3.42
N ILE A 199 45.02 -36.03 2.28
CA ILE A 199 45.37 -36.53 0.95
C ILE A 199 46.88 -36.33 0.72
N ALA A 200 47.40 -35.13 0.98
CA ALA A 200 48.83 -34.84 0.87
C ALA A 200 49.68 -35.69 1.84
N ALA A 201 49.23 -35.91 3.07
CA ALA A 201 49.92 -36.79 4.03
C ALA A 201 50.05 -38.24 3.49
N GLY A 202 48.99 -38.78 2.89
CA GLY A 202 49.00 -40.10 2.26
C GLY A 202 49.90 -40.18 1.03
N VAL A 203 49.80 -39.21 0.13
CA VAL A 203 50.63 -39.15 -1.09
C VAL A 203 52.11 -38.98 -0.75
N PHE A 204 52.47 -38.08 0.17
CA PHE A 204 53.88 -37.87 0.52
C PHE A 204 54.47 -39.03 1.34
N ALA A 205 53.66 -39.76 2.11
CA ALA A 205 54.14 -40.93 2.83
C ALA A 205 54.30 -42.18 1.94
N GLY A 206 53.50 -42.31 0.87
CA GLY A 206 53.45 -43.51 0.03
C GLY A 206 54.03 -43.38 -1.39
N MET A 207 54.20 -42.16 -1.91
CA MET A 207 54.55 -41.91 -3.33
C MET A 207 55.73 -40.95 -3.52
N ASP A 208 56.33 -40.41 -2.46
CA ASP A 208 57.53 -39.58 -2.58
C ASP A 208 58.71 -40.40 -3.13
N GLY A 209 59.33 -39.94 -4.21
CA GLY A 209 60.37 -40.67 -4.95
C GLY A 209 59.86 -41.78 -5.87
N LEU A 210 58.56 -42.10 -5.86
CA LEU A 210 57.98 -43.14 -6.73
C LEU A 210 58.13 -42.72 -8.21
N ALA A 211 58.63 -43.65 -9.05
CA ALA A 211 59.00 -43.39 -10.44
C ALA A 211 59.97 -42.20 -10.66
N GLY A 212 60.74 -41.82 -9.63
CA GLY A 212 61.68 -40.69 -9.70
C GLY A 212 61.02 -39.31 -9.62
N LEU A 213 59.76 -39.23 -9.20
CA LEU A 213 59.03 -37.97 -9.01
C LEU A 213 58.90 -37.62 -7.52
N ALA A 214 59.04 -36.33 -7.18
CA ALA A 214 58.72 -35.81 -5.85
C ALA A 214 57.23 -35.96 -5.52
N GLY A 215 56.89 -36.14 -4.25
CA GLY A 215 55.53 -36.36 -3.76
C GLY A 215 54.56 -35.24 -4.14
N TRP A 216 55.01 -33.99 -4.20
CA TRP A 216 54.20 -32.85 -4.65
C TRP A 216 53.78 -32.95 -6.12
N ARG A 217 54.61 -33.56 -6.97
CA ARG A 217 54.24 -33.82 -8.39
C ARG A 217 53.17 -34.90 -8.46
N TRP A 218 53.30 -35.96 -7.67
CA TRP A 218 52.26 -36.99 -7.55
C TRP A 218 50.94 -36.45 -7.01
N LEU A 219 50.96 -35.49 -6.09
CA LEU A 219 49.75 -34.85 -5.56
C LEU A 219 48.90 -34.24 -6.69
N PHE A 220 49.49 -33.37 -7.53
CA PHE A 220 48.80 -32.77 -8.67
C PHE A 220 48.38 -33.78 -9.74
N ILE A 221 49.14 -34.86 -9.96
CA ILE A 221 48.76 -35.94 -10.89
C ILE A 221 47.51 -36.67 -10.39
N VAL A 222 47.49 -37.07 -9.11
CA VAL A 222 46.39 -37.82 -8.49
C VAL A 222 45.12 -36.96 -8.41
N GLU A 223 45.25 -35.71 -7.96
CA GLU A 223 44.13 -34.76 -7.87
C GLU A 223 43.56 -34.40 -9.25
N GLY A 224 44.43 -34.13 -10.24
CA GLY A 224 44.02 -33.89 -11.62
C GLY A 224 43.31 -35.08 -12.25
N ALA A 225 43.81 -36.31 -12.06
CA ALA A 225 43.19 -37.52 -12.57
C ALA A 225 41.80 -37.78 -11.93
N ALA A 226 41.68 -37.64 -10.61
CA ALA A 226 40.40 -37.76 -9.91
C ALA A 226 39.38 -36.71 -10.40
N THR A 227 39.84 -35.47 -10.61
CA THR A 227 39.02 -34.36 -11.13
C THR A 227 38.56 -34.62 -12.56
N ALA A 228 39.41 -35.19 -13.43
CA ALA A 228 39.02 -35.56 -14.79
C ALA A 228 37.94 -36.66 -14.82
N VAL A 229 38.04 -37.68 -13.95
CA VAL A 229 37.01 -38.74 -13.85
C VAL A 229 35.66 -38.16 -13.41
N VAL A 230 35.64 -37.26 -12.42
CA VAL A 230 34.40 -36.59 -11.98
C VAL A 230 33.85 -35.66 -13.07
N ALA A 231 34.71 -34.95 -13.81
CA ALA A 231 34.29 -34.12 -14.94
C ALA A 231 33.61 -34.95 -16.05
N ILE A 232 34.15 -36.12 -16.37
CA ILE A 232 33.56 -37.07 -17.34
C ILE A 232 32.18 -37.55 -16.84
N ALA A 233 32.07 -37.94 -15.56
CA ALA A 233 30.78 -38.29 -14.96
C ALA A 233 29.78 -37.12 -14.95
N GLY A 234 30.27 -35.87 -14.79
CA GLY A 234 29.47 -34.65 -14.85
C GLY A 234 28.67 -34.51 -16.14
N PHE A 235 29.24 -34.87 -17.30
CA PHE A 235 28.52 -34.87 -18.58
C PHE A 235 27.31 -35.82 -18.61
N PHE A 236 27.25 -36.81 -17.70
CA PHE A 236 26.16 -37.79 -17.57
C PHE A 236 25.21 -37.50 -16.39
N MET A 237 25.71 -36.89 -15.31
CA MET A 237 24.91 -36.62 -14.11
C MET A 237 24.27 -35.22 -14.09
N LEU A 238 25.00 -34.17 -14.50
CA LEU A 238 24.51 -32.80 -14.38
C LEU A 238 23.30 -32.54 -15.32
N PRO A 239 22.25 -31.86 -14.83
CA PRO A 239 21.11 -31.46 -15.64
C PRO A 239 21.43 -30.23 -16.53
N ASN A 240 20.51 -29.87 -17.43
CA ASN A 240 20.65 -28.68 -18.29
C ASN A 240 19.54 -27.65 -18.03
N THR A 241 18.29 -27.99 -18.37
CA THR A 241 17.09 -27.22 -17.99
C THR A 241 15.98 -28.18 -17.58
N PRO A 242 14.95 -27.75 -16.83
CA PRO A 242 13.86 -28.63 -16.38
C PRO A 242 13.27 -29.52 -17.48
N LEU A 243 12.99 -28.95 -18.65
CA LEU A 243 12.39 -29.66 -19.79
C LEU A 243 13.38 -30.52 -20.60
N THR A 244 14.70 -30.32 -20.46
CA THR A 244 15.72 -31.01 -21.28
C THR A 244 16.56 -32.04 -20.50
N THR A 245 16.24 -32.27 -19.22
CA THR A 245 17.03 -33.14 -18.36
C THR A 245 16.67 -34.61 -18.58
N ARG A 246 17.67 -35.41 -18.96
CA ARG A 246 17.51 -36.81 -19.42
C ARG A 246 17.03 -37.82 -18.36
N TRP A 247 17.30 -37.57 -17.08
CA TRP A 247 16.97 -38.50 -15.98
C TRP A 247 15.65 -38.16 -15.26
N LEU A 248 14.96 -37.11 -15.73
CA LEU A 248 13.56 -36.84 -15.38
C LEU A 248 12.64 -37.50 -16.41
N ASN A 249 11.53 -38.09 -15.96
CA ASN A 249 10.44 -38.51 -16.84
C ASN A 249 9.57 -37.29 -17.25
N ASP A 250 8.69 -37.44 -18.24
CA ASP A 250 7.96 -36.28 -18.78
C ASP A 250 6.99 -35.63 -17.78
N ARG A 251 6.41 -36.38 -16.83
CA ARG A 251 5.61 -35.80 -15.74
C ARG A 251 6.48 -34.99 -14.79
N GLU A 252 7.66 -35.49 -14.43
CA GLU A 252 8.64 -34.81 -13.57
C GLU A 252 9.22 -33.56 -14.23
N LYS A 253 9.50 -33.59 -15.55
CA LYS A 253 9.95 -32.41 -16.32
C LYS A 253 8.92 -31.29 -16.27
N GLN A 254 7.64 -31.63 -16.50
CA GLN A 254 6.53 -30.69 -16.48
C GLN A 254 6.34 -30.13 -15.07
N LEU A 255 6.29 -31.00 -14.04
CA LEU A 255 6.18 -30.57 -12.64
C LEU A 255 7.36 -29.69 -12.18
N ALA A 256 8.59 -30.00 -12.62
CA ALA A 256 9.76 -29.16 -12.36
C ALA A 256 9.66 -27.79 -13.04
N HIS A 257 9.16 -27.72 -14.28
CA HIS A 257 8.93 -26.46 -14.98
C HIS A 257 7.80 -25.65 -14.32
N GLU A 258 6.62 -26.25 -14.10
CA GLU A 258 5.47 -25.64 -13.43
C GLU A 258 5.83 -25.04 -12.06
N ARG A 259 6.62 -25.75 -11.25
CA ARG A 259 7.08 -25.25 -9.94
C ARG A 259 7.95 -23.99 -10.07
N MET A 260 8.81 -23.92 -11.09
CA MET A 260 9.65 -22.74 -11.34
C MET A 260 8.86 -21.58 -11.98
N GLU A 261 7.82 -21.87 -12.76
CA GLU A 261 6.85 -20.87 -13.24
C GLU A 261 6.04 -20.29 -12.08
N LYS A 262 5.54 -21.13 -11.15
CA LYS A 262 4.80 -20.70 -9.95
C LYS A 262 5.63 -19.87 -8.96
N ASP A 263 6.96 -20.03 -8.94
CA ASP A 263 7.87 -19.17 -8.13
C ASP A 263 8.27 -17.86 -8.85
N LYS A 264 7.76 -17.59 -10.07
CA LYS A 264 7.82 -16.25 -10.66
C LYS A 264 6.84 -15.34 -9.90
N VAL A 265 7.36 -14.33 -9.22
CA VAL A 265 6.52 -13.22 -8.72
C VAL A 265 6.10 -12.39 -9.93
N SER A 266 4.79 -12.14 -10.02
CA SER A 266 4.21 -11.11 -10.89
C SER A 266 4.95 -9.78 -10.67
N ASP A 267 5.59 -9.27 -11.72
CA ASP A 267 6.49 -8.09 -11.81
C ASP A 267 7.94 -8.38 -12.28
N SER A 268 8.26 -9.60 -12.71
CA SER A 268 9.37 -9.74 -13.68
C SER A 268 8.92 -9.26 -15.05
N GLN A 269 9.26 -8.03 -15.43
CA GLN A 269 9.23 -7.62 -16.84
C GLN A 269 10.07 -8.61 -17.65
N GLU A 270 9.51 -9.10 -18.76
CA GLU A 270 10.21 -10.03 -19.63
C GLU A 270 11.37 -9.32 -20.33
N GLY A 271 12.59 -9.86 -20.22
CA GLY A 271 13.69 -9.50 -21.13
C GLY A 271 14.65 -8.40 -20.67
N GLY A 272 14.80 -8.14 -19.36
CA GLY A 272 15.94 -7.33 -18.88
C GLY A 272 17.29 -7.94 -19.28
N SER A 273 18.19 -7.14 -19.87
CA SER A 273 19.50 -7.64 -20.32
C SER A 273 20.44 -7.89 -19.12
N SER A 274 21.33 -8.89 -19.21
CA SER A 274 22.40 -9.08 -18.21
C SER A 274 23.26 -7.81 -18.03
N TRP A 275 23.36 -6.98 -19.07
CA TRP A 275 24.02 -5.67 -19.01
C TRP A 275 23.25 -4.65 -18.15
N GLU A 276 21.92 -4.69 -18.17
CA GLU A 276 21.08 -3.85 -17.30
C GLU A 276 21.14 -4.33 -15.86
N GLY A 277 21.13 -5.64 -15.63
CA GLY A 277 21.42 -6.23 -14.32
C GLY A 277 22.76 -5.77 -13.74
N LEU A 278 23.81 -5.72 -14.58
CA LEU A 278 25.11 -5.17 -14.21
C LEU A 278 25.07 -3.66 -13.93
N LYS A 279 24.42 -2.87 -14.78
CA LYS A 279 24.24 -1.42 -14.56
C LYS A 279 23.49 -1.11 -13.26
N GLN A 280 22.44 -1.89 -12.95
CA GLN A 280 21.68 -1.81 -11.70
C GLN A 280 22.49 -2.28 -10.48
N ALA A 281 23.36 -3.28 -10.62
CA ALA A 281 24.24 -3.76 -9.56
C ALA A 281 25.33 -2.74 -9.22
N CYS A 282 26.02 -2.20 -10.24
CA CYS A 282 27.08 -1.21 -10.10
C CYS A 282 26.59 0.15 -9.57
N SER A 283 25.37 0.56 -9.94
CA SER A 283 24.75 1.79 -9.41
C SER A 283 24.28 1.67 -7.95
N ASP A 284 24.12 0.46 -7.43
CA ASP A 284 23.65 0.24 -6.06
C ASP A 284 24.82 0.27 -5.06
N LYS A 285 24.87 1.33 -4.25
CA LYS A 285 25.92 1.56 -3.23
C LYS A 285 26.03 0.40 -2.23
N ARG A 286 24.94 -0.36 -2.01
CA ARG A 286 24.93 -1.51 -1.09
C ARG A 286 25.68 -2.70 -1.67
N THR A 287 25.68 -2.89 -3.00
CA THR A 287 26.49 -3.91 -3.68
C THR A 287 27.96 -3.76 -3.30
N TRP A 288 28.51 -2.56 -3.44
CA TRP A 288 29.91 -2.27 -3.11
C TRP A 288 30.23 -2.47 -1.63
N LEU A 289 29.29 -2.18 -0.73
CA LEU A 289 29.49 -2.45 0.70
C LEU A 289 29.47 -3.96 1.02
N PHE A 290 28.67 -4.77 0.33
CA PHE A 290 28.74 -6.23 0.42
C PHE A 290 30.04 -6.78 -0.19
N CYS A 291 30.48 -6.27 -1.35
CA CYS A 291 31.77 -6.63 -1.96
C CYS A 291 32.94 -6.32 -1.00
N LEU A 292 32.92 -5.17 -0.33
CA LEU A 292 33.94 -4.76 0.64
C LEU A 292 33.89 -5.62 1.92
N MET A 293 32.70 -5.90 2.45
CA MET A 293 32.51 -6.79 3.60
C MET A 293 33.03 -8.20 3.33
N GLN A 294 32.76 -8.72 2.11
CA GLN A 294 33.25 -10.02 1.65
C GLN A 294 34.76 -9.99 1.36
N ASN A 295 35.31 -8.89 0.84
CA ASN A 295 36.76 -8.70 0.68
C ASN A 295 37.47 -8.83 2.02
N PHE A 296 37.07 -8.04 3.01
CA PHE A 296 37.64 -8.12 4.36
C PHE A 296 37.44 -9.51 5.01
N HIS A 297 36.30 -10.16 4.79
CA HIS A 297 36.06 -11.52 5.28
C HIS A 297 37.02 -12.54 4.66
N LEU A 298 37.22 -12.55 3.33
CA LEU A 298 38.16 -13.46 2.67
C LEU A 298 39.62 -13.12 2.96
N SER A 299 39.97 -11.85 3.13
CA SER A 299 41.31 -11.44 3.57
C SER A 299 41.62 -11.92 5.00
N ALA A 300 40.63 -11.93 5.90
CA ALA A 300 40.75 -12.59 7.20
C ALA A 300 40.88 -14.13 7.10
N CYS A 301 40.45 -14.74 5.99
CA CYS A 301 40.66 -16.16 5.69
C CYS A 301 41.98 -16.46 4.96
N SER A 302 42.80 -15.45 4.65
CA SER A 302 44.06 -15.61 3.89
C SER A 302 45.10 -16.52 4.57
N PHE A 303 44.97 -16.75 5.88
CA PHE A 303 45.79 -17.72 6.63
C PHE A 303 45.75 -19.13 6.02
N ASN A 304 44.67 -19.48 5.32
CA ASN A 304 44.44 -20.83 4.83
C ASN A 304 45.58 -21.33 3.92
N SER A 305 46.06 -20.49 3.00
CA SER A 305 47.17 -20.79 2.08
C SER A 305 48.52 -21.02 2.78
N PHE A 306 48.61 -20.72 4.08
CA PHE A 306 49.80 -20.88 4.91
C PHE A 306 49.52 -21.74 6.16
N PHE A 307 48.31 -22.27 6.34
CA PHE A 307 47.91 -23.00 7.53
C PHE A 307 48.76 -24.26 7.80
N PRO A 308 49.13 -25.08 6.80
CA PRO A 308 50.08 -26.17 6.99
C PRO A 308 51.46 -25.69 7.47
N THR A 309 51.94 -24.55 6.95
CA THR A 309 53.19 -23.91 7.38
C THR A 309 53.11 -23.42 8.83
N VAL A 310 51.99 -22.81 9.23
CA VAL A 310 51.71 -22.42 10.62
C VAL A 310 51.74 -23.63 11.55
N VAL A 311 51.04 -24.72 11.19
CA VAL A 311 51.03 -25.96 11.99
C VAL A 311 52.43 -26.61 12.04
N LYS A 312 53.25 -26.50 10.99
CA LYS A 312 54.65 -26.98 11.00
C LYS A 312 55.50 -26.28 12.07
N THR A 313 55.21 -25.02 12.42
CA THR A 313 55.91 -24.32 13.51
C THR A 313 55.61 -24.85 14.91
N LEU A 314 54.70 -25.82 15.06
CA LEU A 314 54.44 -26.54 16.31
C LEU A 314 55.48 -27.64 16.60
N GLY A 315 56.36 -27.96 15.64
CA GLY A 315 57.46 -28.91 15.82
C GLY A 315 57.15 -30.37 15.47
N PHE A 316 56.02 -30.65 14.82
CA PHE A 316 55.66 -32.00 14.37
C PHE A 316 56.40 -32.39 13.08
N SER A 317 56.49 -33.70 12.79
CA SER A 317 56.97 -34.19 11.48
C SER A 317 56.05 -33.73 10.34
N THR A 318 56.51 -33.76 9.09
CA THR A 318 55.71 -33.32 7.93
C THR A 318 54.38 -34.07 7.83
N THR A 319 54.39 -35.41 7.94
CA THR A 319 53.16 -36.23 7.86
C THR A 319 52.20 -35.93 9.01
N ILE A 320 52.69 -35.80 10.25
CA ILE A 320 51.85 -35.47 11.40
C ILE A 320 51.30 -34.04 11.28
N THR A 321 52.12 -33.08 10.84
CA THR A 321 51.70 -31.70 10.56
C THR A 321 50.50 -31.66 9.62
N LEU A 322 50.60 -32.37 8.49
CA LEU A 322 49.55 -32.44 7.48
C LEU A 322 48.25 -33.09 8.03
N VAL A 323 48.36 -34.20 8.77
CA VAL A 323 47.21 -34.83 9.45
C VAL A 323 46.55 -33.87 10.46
N MET A 324 47.36 -33.15 11.24
CA MET A 324 46.89 -32.22 12.28
C MET A 324 46.20 -30.97 11.71
N THR A 325 46.30 -30.70 10.40
CA THR A 325 45.51 -29.63 9.76
C THR A 325 44.01 -29.97 9.66
N CYS A 326 43.64 -31.25 9.59
CA CYS A 326 42.27 -31.66 9.27
C CYS A 326 41.25 -31.39 10.41
N PRO A 327 41.50 -31.76 11.69
CA PRO A 327 40.48 -31.64 12.74
C PRO A 327 39.93 -30.22 12.92
N PRO A 328 40.74 -29.13 12.92
CA PRO A 328 40.23 -27.77 12.97
C PRO A 328 39.18 -27.41 11.92
N PHE A 329 39.34 -27.88 10.67
CA PHE A 329 38.38 -27.60 9.60
C PHE A 329 37.10 -28.43 9.73
N ILE A 330 37.15 -29.65 10.30
CA ILE A 330 35.96 -30.43 10.61
C ILE A 330 35.08 -29.68 11.63
N PHE A 331 35.69 -29.16 12.69
CA PHE A 331 34.97 -28.33 13.69
C PHE A 331 34.45 -27.02 13.07
N ALA A 332 35.23 -26.37 12.20
CA ALA A 332 34.77 -25.19 11.48
C ALA A 332 33.58 -25.47 10.53
N GLY A 333 33.54 -26.65 9.90
CA GLY A 333 32.43 -27.10 9.07
C GLY A 333 31.15 -27.30 9.88
N ALA A 334 31.25 -28.00 11.02
CA ALA A 334 30.13 -28.19 11.93
C ALA A 334 29.59 -26.86 12.49
N ALA A 335 30.48 -25.94 12.89
CA ALA A 335 30.10 -24.61 13.32
C ALA A 335 29.46 -23.78 12.20
N GLY A 336 29.93 -23.89 10.96
CA GLY A 336 29.34 -23.21 9.81
C GLY A 336 27.92 -23.68 9.48
N ILE A 337 27.63 -24.97 9.63
CA ILE A 337 26.26 -25.50 9.55
C ILE A 337 25.40 -24.89 10.66
N LEU A 338 25.87 -24.92 11.90
CA LEU A 338 25.13 -24.42 13.07
C LEU A 338 24.85 -22.90 12.97
N PHE A 339 25.83 -22.09 12.57
CA PHE A 339 25.68 -20.65 12.38
C PHE A 339 24.75 -20.32 11.22
N GLY A 340 24.88 -21.01 10.08
CA GLY A 340 24.00 -20.83 8.93
C GLY A 340 22.54 -21.17 9.27
N TRP A 341 22.31 -22.30 9.92
CA TRP A 341 20.99 -22.74 10.38
C TRP A 341 20.39 -21.76 11.41
N ASN A 342 21.16 -21.38 12.43
CA ASN A 342 20.68 -20.48 13.49
C ASN A 342 20.43 -19.04 12.96
N SER A 343 21.26 -18.52 12.05
CA SER A 343 21.01 -17.22 11.40
C SER A 343 19.76 -17.28 10.50
N GLY A 344 19.56 -18.40 9.81
CA GLY A 344 18.32 -18.69 9.09
C GLY A 344 17.09 -18.66 10.00
N ARG A 345 17.15 -19.36 11.15
CA ARG A 345 16.03 -19.51 12.11
C ARG A 345 15.69 -18.23 12.88
N VAL A 346 16.70 -17.46 13.31
CA VAL A 346 16.50 -16.23 14.11
C VAL A 346 16.29 -15.00 13.21
N HIS A 347 16.57 -15.12 11.90
CA HIS A 347 16.52 -14.04 10.89
C HIS A 347 17.49 -12.85 11.11
N GLU A 348 18.19 -12.84 12.25
CA GLU A 348 19.33 -11.96 12.51
C GLU A 348 20.58 -12.44 11.78
N ARG A 349 21.33 -11.48 11.21
CA ARG A 349 22.54 -11.75 10.40
C ARG A 349 23.75 -10.97 10.91
N THR A 350 23.55 -9.71 11.32
CA THR A 350 24.64 -8.86 11.86
C THR A 350 25.26 -9.47 13.11
N TRP A 351 24.44 -10.06 14.00
CA TRP A 351 24.95 -10.67 15.22
C TRP A 351 25.72 -11.96 14.96
N HIS A 352 25.27 -12.83 14.05
CA HIS A 352 26.03 -14.04 13.66
C HIS A 352 27.36 -13.70 12.99
N ILE A 353 27.40 -12.68 12.13
CA ILE A 353 28.64 -12.13 11.57
C ILE A 353 29.54 -11.58 12.69
N THR A 354 28.99 -10.78 13.60
CA THR A 354 29.75 -10.17 14.72
C THR A 354 30.34 -11.24 15.62
N VAL A 355 29.54 -12.18 16.13
CA VAL A 355 29.98 -13.24 17.05
C VAL A 355 30.99 -14.17 16.37
N GLY A 356 30.74 -14.61 15.14
CA GLY A 356 31.66 -15.47 14.41
C GLY A 356 33.02 -14.81 14.17
N LEU A 357 33.04 -13.55 13.74
CA LEU A 357 34.28 -12.81 13.54
C LEU A 357 34.97 -12.40 14.85
N SER A 358 34.23 -12.13 15.93
CA SER A 358 34.82 -11.92 17.27
C SER A 358 35.52 -13.18 17.80
N ILE A 359 34.92 -14.37 17.58
CA ILE A 359 35.58 -15.65 17.86
C ILE A 359 36.84 -15.79 17.00
N ALA A 360 36.79 -15.44 15.71
CA ALA A 360 37.96 -15.47 14.83
C ALA A 360 39.10 -14.56 15.33
N VAL A 361 38.78 -13.32 15.70
CA VAL A 361 39.72 -12.34 16.28
C VAL A 361 40.36 -12.88 17.55
N ALA A 362 39.59 -13.48 18.47
CA ALA A 362 40.14 -14.09 19.68
C ALA A 362 41.13 -15.23 19.36
N GLY A 363 40.81 -16.07 18.37
CA GLY A 363 41.72 -17.12 17.88
C GLY A 363 43.01 -16.55 17.25
N PHE A 364 42.92 -15.52 16.42
CA PHE A 364 44.10 -14.88 15.82
C PHE A 364 45.00 -14.22 16.87
N VAL A 365 44.41 -13.51 17.84
CA VAL A 365 45.15 -12.88 18.95
C VAL A 365 45.82 -13.94 19.84
N LEU A 366 45.15 -15.08 20.11
CA LEU A 366 45.75 -16.20 20.82
C LEU A 366 46.93 -16.79 20.05
N ALA A 367 46.77 -17.03 18.74
CA ALA A 367 47.83 -17.61 17.88
C ALA A 367 49.08 -16.72 17.79
N ALA A 368 48.90 -15.39 17.81
CA ALA A 368 49.99 -14.41 17.76
C ALA A 368 50.65 -14.15 19.12
N SER A 369 49.90 -14.19 20.23
CA SER A 369 50.41 -13.79 21.55
C SER A 369 51.35 -14.83 22.18
N THR A 370 51.12 -16.13 22.00
CA THR A 370 51.89 -17.21 22.65
C THR A 370 52.68 -18.08 21.68
N LEU A 371 53.78 -18.66 22.18
CA LEU A 371 54.53 -19.73 21.51
C LEU A 371 54.25 -21.13 22.08
N ASN A 372 53.37 -21.25 23.08
CA ASN A 372 53.00 -22.55 23.66
C ASN A 372 52.24 -23.42 22.64
N THR A 373 52.73 -24.63 22.41
CA THR A 373 52.23 -25.56 21.39
C THR A 373 50.74 -25.88 21.55
N ALA A 374 50.29 -26.17 22.77
CA ALA A 374 48.89 -26.51 23.04
C ALA A 374 47.97 -25.31 22.82
N ALA A 375 48.34 -24.13 23.35
CA ALA A 375 47.55 -22.91 23.18
C ALA A 375 47.46 -22.45 21.71
N ARG A 376 48.54 -22.59 20.93
CA ARG A 376 48.51 -22.32 19.48
C ARG A 376 47.68 -23.33 18.70
N TYR A 377 47.72 -24.62 19.06
CA TYR A 377 46.87 -25.61 18.40
C TYR A 377 45.39 -25.41 18.75
N VAL A 378 45.05 -25.03 19.99
CA VAL A 378 43.70 -24.59 20.37
C VAL A 378 43.27 -23.36 19.55
N ALA A 379 44.17 -22.37 19.38
CA ALA A 379 43.90 -21.22 18.52
C ALA A 379 43.56 -21.65 17.07
N CYS A 380 44.26 -22.66 16.54
CA CYS A 380 43.97 -23.25 15.23
C CYS A 380 42.56 -23.84 15.11
N PHE A 381 41.86 -24.23 16.18
CA PHE A 381 40.42 -24.54 16.10
C PHE A 381 39.56 -23.28 16.13
N ILE A 382 39.90 -22.31 16.98
CA ILE A 382 39.07 -21.13 17.25
C ILE A 382 38.98 -20.23 16.01
N PHE A 383 40.10 -19.90 15.36
CA PHE A 383 40.07 -18.92 14.26
C PHE A 383 39.38 -19.41 12.98
N PRO A 384 39.56 -20.66 12.49
CA PRO A 384 38.81 -21.14 11.33
C PRO A 384 37.33 -21.33 11.65
N MET A 385 37.00 -21.77 12.88
CA MET A 385 35.62 -21.92 13.32
C MET A 385 34.84 -20.60 13.23
N GLY A 386 35.42 -19.50 13.73
CA GLY A 386 34.83 -18.18 13.60
C GLY A 386 34.81 -17.65 12.16
N ALA A 387 35.92 -17.79 11.43
CA ALA A 387 36.09 -17.20 10.11
C ALA A 387 35.22 -17.89 9.03
N TYR A 388 35.19 -19.22 8.96
CA TYR A 388 34.44 -19.94 7.92
C TYR A 388 32.94 -19.94 8.16
N ALA A 389 32.48 -19.92 9.42
CA ALA A 389 31.06 -19.94 9.76
C ALA A 389 30.26 -18.72 9.27
N VAL A 390 30.96 -17.63 8.94
CA VAL A 390 30.36 -16.33 8.56
C VAL A 390 30.11 -16.19 7.05
N ASN A 391 30.83 -16.96 6.22
CA ASN A 391 30.81 -16.81 4.75
C ASN A 391 29.41 -16.97 4.14
N SER A 392 28.71 -18.05 4.52
CA SER A 392 27.36 -18.37 4.06
C SER A 392 26.33 -17.33 4.51
N VAL A 393 26.54 -16.72 5.69
CA VAL A 393 25.67 -15.67 6.24
C VAL A 393 25.81 -14.37 5.43
N ILE A 394 27.03 -13.95 5.08
CA ILE A 394 27.26 -12.74 4.27
C ILE A 394 26.63 -12.89 2.87
N ILE A 395 26.92 -14.01 2.19
CA ILE A 395 26.43 -14.26 0.83
C ILE A 395 24.91 -14.43 0.82
N GLY A 396 24.35 -15.14 1.81
CA GLY A 396 22.90 -15.22 2.03
C GLY A 396 22.27 -13.84 2.28
N TRP A 397 22.95 -12.95 3.02
CA TRP A 397 22.47 -11.58 3.26
C TRP A 397 22.43 -10.76 1.98
N ALA A 398 23.53 -10.71 1.22
CA ALA A 398 23.60 -10.03 -0.08
C ALA A 398 22.52 -10.53 -1.05
N SER A 399 22.39 -11.87 -1.16
CA SER A 399 21.39 -12.58 -1.96
C SER A 399 19.95 -12.19 -1.63
N SER A 400 19.67 -11.87 -0.35
CA SER A 400 18.33 -11.51 0.15
C SER A 400 18.04 -10.00 0.18
N THR A 401 19.08 -9.15 0.11
CA THR A 401 18.94 -7.69 0.21
C THR A 401 18.87 -7.01 -1.15
N LEU A 402 19.56 -7.56 -2.16
CA LEU A 402 19.76 -6.91 -3.46
C LEU A 402 19.01 -7.61 -4.61
N SER A 403 18.02 -8.45 -4.26
CA SER A 403 17.33 -9.43 -5.13
C SER A 403 16.26 -8.84 -6.08
N GLN A 404 16.27 -7.53 -6.33
CA GLN A 404 15.17 -6.79 -6.96
C GLN A 404 14.81 -7.31 -8.36
N THR A 405 15.80 -7.75 -9.14
CA THR A 405 15.64 -8.46 -10.42
C THR A 405 16.51 -9.73 -10.43
N LYS A 406 16.19 -10.70 -11.28
CA LYS A 406 16.95 -11.98 -11.35
C LYS A 406 18.38 -11.72 -11.84
N GLU A 407 18.51 -10.82 -12.80
CA GLU A 407 19.72 -10.41 -13.48
C GLU A 407 20.63 -9.64 -12.50
N LYS A 408 20.08 -8.64 -11.78
CA LYS A 408 20.81 -7.94 -10.73
C LYS A 408 21.26 -8.91 -9.63
N LYS A 409 20.40 -9.84 -9.19
CA LYS A 409 20.76 -10.83 -8.16
C LYS A 409 21.96 -11.69 -8.58
N ALA A 410 21.95 -12.22 -9.80
CA ALA A 410 23.03 -13.03 -10.34
C ALA A 410 24.34 -12.24 -10.45
N VAL A 411 24.28 -10.99 -10.92
CA VAL A 411 25.47 -10.13 -11.03
C VAL A 411 25.99 -9.69 -9.65
N VAL A 412 25.13 -9.32 -8.71
CA VAL A 412 25.53 -8.96 -7.34
C VAL A 412 26.24 -10.12 -6.64
N LEU A 413 25.76 -11.36 -6.78
CA LEU A 413 26.41 -12.53 -6.20
C LEU A 413 27.80 -12.77 -6.80
N ALA A 414 27.92 -12.65 -8.12
CA ALA A 414 29.21 -12.74 -8.81
C ALA A 414 30.17 -11.61 -8.38
N MET A 415 29.71 -10.36 -8.35
CA MET A 415 30.50 -9.19 -7.90
C MET A 415 30.93 -9.33 -6.44
N THR A 416 30.06 -9.82 -5.56
CA THR A 416 30.38 -10.03 -4.14
C THR A 416 31.44 -11.11 -3.99
N ASN A 417 31.34 -12.22 -4.72
CA ASN A 417 32.37 -13.26 -4.72
C ASN A 417 33.70 -12.74 -5.29
N VAL A 418 33.69 -12.06 -6.44
CA VAL A 418 34.88 -11.43 -7.05
C VAL A 418 35.55 -10.46 -6.07
N GLY A 419 34.77 -9.56 -5.45
CA GLY A 419 35.24 -8.64 -4.42
C GLY A 419 35.90 -9.38 -3.25
N GLY A 420 35.32 -10.50 -2.82
CA GLY A 420 35.92 -11.44 -1.89
C GLY A 420 37.29 -11.97 -2.34
N GLN A 421 37.37 -12.57 -3.53
CA GLN A 421 38.58 -13.26 -4.01
C GLN A 421 39.78 -12.33 -4.22
N ILE A 422 39.55 -11.04 -4.47
CA ILE A 422 40.62 -10.01 -4.48
C ILE A 422 41.39 -9.99 -3.15
N GLY A 423 40.75 -10.36 -2.04
CA GLY A 423 41.40 -10.46 -0.72
C GLY A 423 42.57 -11.45 -0.66
N TYR A 424 42.49 -12.55 -1.40
CA TYR A 424 43.59 -13.52 -1.46
C TYR A 424 44.78 -13.04 -2.31
N ILE A 425 44.57 -12.11 -3.25
CA ILE A 425 45.64 -11.55 -4.11
C ILE A 425 46.67 -10.84 -3.23
N TYR A 426 46.24 -9.88 -2.40
CA TYR A 426 47.13 -9.16 -1.49
C TYR A 426 47.37 -9.93 -0.19
N GLY A 427 46.40 -10.74 0.27
CA GLY A 427 46.51 -11.55 1.48
C GLY A 427 47.71 -12.52 1.47
N ALA A 428 48.09 -13.03 0.30
CA ALA A 428 49.27 -13.86 0.13
C ALA A 428 50.58 -13.19 0.60
N TYR A 429 50.69 -11.86 0.53
CA TYR A 429 51.91 -11.13 0.91
C TYR A 429 51.98 -10.80 2.42
N LEU A 430 50.93 -11.05 3.18
CA LEU A 430 50.85 -10.76 4.62
C LEU A 430 51.48 -11.84 5.51
N TRP A 431 52.01 -12.91 4.90
CA TRP A 431 52.60 -14.07 5.59
C TRP A 431 54.10 -14.22 5.22
N PRO A 432 54.97 -13.24 5.58
CA PRO A 432 56.38 -13.31 5.27
C PRO A 432 57.11 -14.37 6.11
N LYS A 433 58.07 -15.09 5.52
CA LYS A 433 58.88 -16.12 6.20
C LYS A 433 59.70 -15.55 7.38
N SER A 434 60.03 -14.25 7.34
CA SER A 434 60.77 -13.53 8.39
C SER A 434 60.01 -13.34 9.71
N ASP A 435 58.68 -13.51 9.72
CA ASP A 435 57.82 -13.40 10.91
C ASP A 435 57.54 -14.78 11.55
N SER A 436 58.12 -15.85 10.99
CA SER A 436 58.13 -17.19 11.59
C SER A 436 58.94 -17.18 12.91
N PRO A 437 58.51 -17.91 13.97
CA PRO A 437 57.39 -18.84 14.02
C PRO A 437 56.05 -18.20 14.39
N ARG A 438 56.01 -16.92 14.78
CA ARG A 438 54.85 -16.28 15.41
C ARG A 438 53.77 -15.86 14.41
N TYR A 439 54.15 -15.40 13.23
CA TYR A 439 53.28 -14.84 12.19
C TYR A 439 52.35 -13.72 12.70
N GLY A 440 52.90 -12.83 13.53
CA GLY A 440 52.15 -11.73 14.15
C GLY A 440 51.57 -10.73 13.13
N ILE A 441 52.24 -10.52 12.00
CA ILE A 441 51.76 -9.68 10.89
C ILE A 441 50.53 -10.34 10.25
N GLY A 442 50.61 -11.64 9.91
CA GLY A 442 49.54 -12.37 9.24
C GLY A 442 48.29 -12.50 10.11
N PHE A 443 48.45 -12.88 11.39
CA PHE A 443 47.35 -12.94 12.35
C PHE A 443 46.80 -11.56 12.72
N GLY A 444 47.65 -10.57 12.93
CA GLY A 444 47.24 -9.20 13.23
C GLY A 444 46.44 -8.56 12.10
N ALA A 445 46.88 -8.73 10.85
CA ALA A 445 46.13 -8.28 9.68
C ALA A 445 44.80 -9.04 9.53
N SER A 446 44.78 -10.34 9.76
CA SER A 446 43.56 -11.16 9.69
C SER A 446 42.53 -10.75 10.75
N ALA A 447 42.98 -10.41 11.97
CA ALA A 447 42.13 -9.82 13.02
C ALA A 447 41.62 -8.42 12.62
N GLY A 448 42.49 -7.57 12.05
CA GLY A 448 42.11 -6.25 11.54
C GLY A 448 41.03 -6.32 10.46
N PHE A 449 41.18 -7.21 9.47
CA PHE A 449 40.17 -7.41 8.44
C PHE A 449 38.85 -7.98 8.99
N ALA A 450 38.92 -8.90 9.96
CA ALA A 450 37.71 -9.39 10.64
C ALA A 450 36.94 -8.23 11.32
N LEU A 451 37.64 -7.33 12.03
CA LEU A 451 37.03 -6.13 12.63
C LEU A 451 36.45 -5.18 11.55
N CYS A 452 37.14 -4.97 10.42
CA CYS A 452 36.62 -4.17 9.31
C CYS A 452 35.36 -4.79 8.68
N SER A 453 35.29 -6.13 8.56
CA SER A 453 34.09 -6.82 8.07
C SER A 453 32.92 -6.69 9.05
N ILE A 454 33.16 -6.75 10.37
CA ILE A 454 32.16 -6.41 11.41
C ILE A 454 31.68 -4.96 11.23
N ALA A 455 32.59 -4.00 11.04
CA ALA A 455 32.22 -2.60 10.82
C ALA A 455 31.35 -2.41 9.56
N CYS A 456 31.65 -3.10 8.46
CA CYS A 456 30.79 -3.13 7.27
C CYS A 456 29.41 -3.75 7.58
N ALA A 457 29.34 -4.82 8.37
CA ALA A 457 28.09 -5.47 8.76
C ALA A 457 27.18 -4.55 9.60
N TRP A 458 27.76 -3.76 10.51
CA TRP A 458 27.02 -2.73 11.25
C TRP A 458 26.66 -1.53 10.38
N CYS A 459 27.53 -1.11 9.46
CA CYS A 459 27.24 -0.03 8.51
C CYS A 459 26.06 -0.39 7.60
N ILE A 460 26.03 -1.59 7.01
CA ILE A 460 24.88 -2.05 6.20
C ILE A 460 23.63 -2.25 7.08
N ARG A 461 23.74 -2.71 8.34
CA ARG A 461 22.59 -2.72 9.29
C ARG A 461 22.03 -1.32 9.50
N ILE A 462 22.88 -0.31 9.74
CA ILE A 462 22.46 1.09 9.95
C ILE A 462 21.85 1.67 8.67
N LEU A 463 22.44 1.41 7.50
CA LEU A 463 21.91 1.83 6.21
C LEU A 463 20.55 1.19 5.94
N LEU A 464 20.40 -0.13 6.12
CA LEU A 464 19.13 -0.83 5.93
C LEU A 464 18.10 -0.42 6.98
N VAL A 465 18.47 -0.11 8.22
CA VAL A 465 17.52 0.46 9.21
C VAL A 465 17.10 1.87 8.83
N ARG A 466 18.01 2.72 8.32
CA ARG A 466 17.70 4.07 7.82
C ARG A 466 16.85 4.03 6.55
N GLU A 467 17.17 3.14 5.62
CA GLU A 467 16.45 2.95 4.38
C GLU A 467 15.09 2.30 4.65
N ASN A 468 14.99 1.29 5.52
CA ASN A 468 13.70 0.79 5.99
C ASN A 468 12.90 1.86 6.76
N ARG A 469 13.53 2.78 7.50
CA ARG A 469 12.82 3.94 8.09
C ARG A 469 12.33 4.92 7.02
N ARG A 470 13.11 5.17 5.95
CA ARG A 470 12.70 6.01 4.81
C ARG A 470 11.60 5.36 3.99
N ILE A 471 11.72 4.07 3.69
CA ILE A 471 10.69 3.25 3.03
C ILE A 471 9.44 3.21 3.90
N ARG A 472 9.53 2.98 5.22
CA ARG A 472 8.38 3.08 6.13
C ARG A 472 7.78 4.50 6.21
N ALA A 473 8.53 5.55 5.87
CA ALA A 473 8.02 6.91 5.77
C ALA A 473 7.39 7.23 4.39
N SER A 474 7.91 6.68 3.30
CA SER A 474 7.36 6.84 1.94
C SER A 474 6.20 5.89 1.64
N THR A 475 6.22 4.70 2.23
CA THR A 475 5.21 3.63 2.21
C THR A 475 4.28 3.76 3.43
N SER A 476 3.95 4.99 3.84
CA SER A 476 2.96 5.29 4.89
C SER A 476 1.50 5.08 4.44
N GLU A 477 1.29 4.03 3.63
CA GLU A 477 -0.01 3.54 3.16
C GLU A 477 -0.17 2.02 3.39
N GLN A 478 0.85 1.31 3.92
CA GLN A 478 0.73 -0.10 4.33
C GLN A 478 1.50 -0.40 5.63
N CYS A 479 0.76 -0.82 6.66
CA CYS A 479 1.25 -0.84 8.04
C CYS A 479 2.25 -1.98 8.33
N PRO A 480 3.51 -1.69 8.69
CA PRO A 480 4.51 -2.73 8.96
C PRO A 480 4.11 -3.67 10.11
N LEU A 481 3.43 -3.16 11.14
CA LEU A 481 3.05 -3.96 12.31
C LEU A 481 1.96 -4.99 11.97
N PHE A 482 1.01 -4.61 11.13
CA PHE A 482 -0.10 -5.46 10.68
C PHE A 482 0.43 -6.71 9.96
N CYS A 483 1.42 -6.53 9.09
CA CYS A 483 2.08 -7.62 8.35
C CYS A 483 3.09 -8.45 9.17
N THR A 484 3.45 -8.01 10.38
CA THR A 484 4.41 -8.74 11.25
C THR A 484 3.71 -9.64 12.27
N LEU A 485 2.45 -9.36 12.59
CA LEU A 485 1.62 -10.21 13.45
C LEU A 485 1.02 -11.37 12.64
N PRO A 486 1.06 -12.62 13.15
CA PRO A 486 0.28 -13.75 12.61
C PRO A 486 -1.21 -13.39 12.49
N ALA A 487 -1.93 -14.02 11.57
CA ALA A 487 -3.34 -13.67 11.31
C ALA A 487 -4.21 -13.92 12.56
N GLU A 488 -3.93 -15.00 13.28
CA GLU A 488 -4.61 -15.44 14.49
C GLU A 488 -4.38 -14.42 15.63
N VAL A 489 -3.13 -13.99 15.82
CA VAL A 489 -2.76 -12.98 16.84
C VAL A 489 -3.31 -11.60 16.48
N ARG A 490 -3.41 -11.29 15.19
CA ARG A 490 -3.99 -10.04 14.71
C ARG A 490 -5.49 -10.00 15.00
N ASP A 491 -6.21 -11.07 14.68
CA ASP A 491 -7.64 -11.16 14.91
C ASP A 491 -7.97 -11.26 16.41
N GLU A 492 -7.17 -11.96 17.22
CA GLU A 492 -7.23 -11.93 18.69
C GLU A 492 -7.00 -10.52 19.27
N ILE A 493 -5.94 -9.80 18.85
CA ILE A 493 -5.67 -8.45 19.35
C ILE A 493 -6.77 -7.47 18.94
N PHE A 494 -7.28 -7.54 17.71
CA PHE A 494 -8.42 -6.71 17.32
C PHE A 494 -9.69 -7.15 18.05
N SER A 495 -9.94 -8.44 18.25
CA SER A 495 -11.06 -8.95 19.06
C SER A 495 -11.00 -8.39 20.48
N TYR A 496 -9.86 -8.51 21.18
CA TYR A 496 -9.65 -7.97 22.54
C TYR A 496 -9.70 -6.44 22.64
N VAL A 497 -9.33 -5.70 21.60
CA VAL A 497 -9.45 -4.22 21.54
C VAL A 497 -10.87 -3.78 21.15
N LEU A 498 -11.68 -4.69 20.59
CA LEU A 498 -13.08 -4.49 20.20
C LEU A 498 -14.07 -5.22 21.13
N THR A 499 -13.61 -5.91 22.17
CA THR A 499 -14.46 -6.43 23.25
C THR A 499 -14.70 -5.31 24.25
N ASP A 500 -15.96 -5.10 24.62
CA ASP A 500 -16.34 -3.93 25.40
C ASP A 500 -15.93 -4.03 26.87
N TYR A 501 -15.56 -2.88 27.44
CA TYR A 501 -15.63 -2.64 28.87
C TYR A 501 -16.40 -1.32 29.08
N PRO A 502 -17.22 -1.18 30.14
CA PRO A 502 -18.03 0.01 30.36
C PRO A 502 -17.16 1.27 30.52
N ASP A 503 -17.56 2.39 29.89
CA ASP A 503 -16.85 3.67 30.04
C ASP A 503 -16.76 4.01 31.55
N PRO A 504 -15.56 4.23 32.11
CA PRO A 504 -15.38 4.36 33.55
C PRO A 504 -15.96 5.66 34.11
N ASN A 505 -16.46 6.55 33.25
CA ASN A 505 -17.19 7.75 33.65
C ASN A 505 -18.70 7.44 33.78
N PRO A 506 -19.29 7.45 34.99
CA PRO A 506 -20.71 7.13 35.20
C PRO A 506 -21.67 8.03 34.41
N THR A 507 -21.26 9.27 34.10
CA THR A 507 -22.10 10.24 33.35
C THR A 507 -22.31 9.91 31.87
N LYS A 508 -21.60 8.90 31.35
CA LYS A 508 -21.73 8.42 29.96
C LYS A 508 -22.39 7.05 29.84
N GLN A 509 -22.44 6.29 30.92
CA GLN A 509 -23.19 5.03 30.96
C GLN A 509 -24.68 5.35 30.79
N PHE A 510 -25.44 4.44 30.18
CA PHE A 510 -26.88 4.60 30.13
C PHE A 510 -27.46 4.39 31.53
N LYS A 511 -28.38 5.27 31.97
CA LYS A 511 -29.11 5.05 33.22
C LYS A 511 -29.97 3.79 33.06
N GLU A 512 -29.80 2.82 33.96
CA GLU A 512 -30.53 1.55 33.95
C GLU A 512 -32.06 1.71 33.96
N THR A 513 -32.55 2.84 34.49
CA THR A 513 -33.96 3.22 34.61
C THR A 513 -34.55 3.88 33.34
N THR A 514 -34.13 3.47 32.14
CA THR A 514 -34.58 4.05 30.85
C THR A 514 -35.05 3.01 29.85
N CYS A 515 -36.07 3.37 29.06
CA CYS A 515 -36.74 2.52 28.07
C CYS A 515 -35.84 1.93 26.96
N TYR A 516 -34.64 2.48 26.78
CA TYR A 516 -33.65 2.04 25.79
C TYR A 516 -32.46 1.31 26.41
N THR A 517 -32.42 1.14 27.74
CA THR A 517 -31.37 0.35 28.39
C THR A 517 -31.79 -1.11 28.47
N ARG A 518 -30.96 -1.97 27.89
CA ARG A 518 -31.08 -3.42 27.92
C ARG A 518 -29.84 -3.97 28.64
N PRO A 519 -29.92 -4.49 29.89
CA PRO A 519 -28.76 -4.91 30.68
C PRO A 519 -27.89 -5.99 30.03
N SER A 520 -28.45 -6.78 29.10
CA SER A 520 -27.75 -7.81 28.33
C SER A 520 -27.30 -7.36 26.92
N TYR A 521 -27.65 -6.15 26.48
CA TYR A 521 -27.26 -5.59 25.18
C TYR A 521 -26.27 -4.45 25.39
N LEU A 522 -25.00 -4.82 25.39
CA LEU A 522 -23.89 -3.88 25.37
C LEU A 522 -23.73 -3.37 23.92
N ALA A 523 -24.07 -2.12 23.68
CA ALA A 523 -23.70 -1.44 22.44
C ALA A 523 -22.26 -0.92 22.57
N HIS A 524 -21.40 -1.24 21.61
CA HIS A 524 -19.96 -0.90 21.65
C HIS A 524 -19.68 0.58 21.99
N GLN A 525 -19.01 0.82 23.13
CA GLN A 525 -18.65 2.15 23.64
C GLN A 525 -17.12 2.32 23.86
N LEU A 526 -16.68 3.56 24.09
CA LEU A 526 -15.31 4.03 23.81
C LEU A 526 -14.21 3.50 24.75
N THR A 527 -13.02 3.27 24.17
CA THR A 527 -11.87 2.60 24.78
C THR A 527 -10.91 3.52 25.56
N ASP A 528 -10.32 3.00 26.65
CA ASP A 528 -9.34 3.71 27.51
C ASP A 528 -7.86 3.61 27.01
N THR A 529 -6.99 4.44 27.58
CA THR A 529 -6.05 5.28 26.86
C THR A 529 -4.57 4.87 26.98
N ARG A 530 -4.25 3.76 27.66
CA ARG A 530 -2.86 3.30 27.84
C ARG A 530 -2.38 2.39 26.71
N LEU A 531 -3.15 1.36 26.34
CA LEU A 531 -2.89 0.53 25.13
C LEU A 531 -3.11 1.36 23.84
N LEU A 532 -4.05 2.30 23.89
CA LEU A 532 -4.45 3.20 22.81
C LEU A 532 -3.31 4.09 22.27
N ARG A 533 -2.24 4.31 23.04
CA ARG A 533 -1.03 5.02 22.55
C ARG A 533 -0.24 4.18 21.54
N THR A 534 -0.18 2.87 21.73
CA THR A 534 0.43 1.92 20.79
C THR A 534 -0.49 1.70 19.58
N CYS A 535 -1.80 1.51 19.81
CA CYS A 535 -2.77 1.36 18.73
C CYS A 535 -2.95 2.63 17.88
N ARG A 536 -2.70 3.84 18.40
CA ARG A 536 -2.77 5.11 17.65
C ARG A 536 -1.87 5.15 16.42
N ALA A 537 -0.74 4.42 16.43
CA ALA A 537 0.14 4.30 15.27
C ALA A 537 -0.48 3.42 14.17
N ILE A 538 -1.15 2.33 14.55
CA ILE A 538 -1.84 1.38 13.66
C ILE A 538 -3.14 2.01 13.10
N TYR A 539 -3.85 2.76 13.94
CA TYR A 539 -5.12 3.42 13.61
C TYR A 539 -4.96 4.47 12.50
N ARG A 540 -3.81 5.15 12.38
CA ARG A 540 -3.60 6.14 11.31
C ARG A 540 -3.74 5.59 9.89
N GLU A 541 -3.47 4.30 9.69
CA GLU A 541 -3.52 3.65 8.38
C GLU A 541 -4.76 2.75 8.19
N THR A 542 -5.42 2.35 9.29
CA THR A 542 -6.57 1.42 9.26
C THR A 542 -7.83 1.91 10.01
N TRP A 543 -7.93 3.22 10.32
CA TRP A 543 -9.02 3.83 11.10
C TRP A 543 -10.45 3.44 10.68
N PHE A 544 -10.65 3.12 9.41
CA PHE A 544 -11.94 2.73 8.85
C PHE A 544 -12.31 1.26 9.07
N LYS A 545 -11.36 0.36 9.39
CA LYS A 545 -11.66 -1.07 9.59
C LYS A 545 -12.57 -1.32 10.81
N PRO A 546 -12.33 -0.74 12.01
CA PRO A 546 -13.28 -0.82 13.12
C PRO A 546 -14.66 -0.26 12.76
N TYR A 547 -14.70 0.76 11.89
CA TYR A 547 -15.97 1.30 11.38
C TYR A 547 -16.66 0.30 10.43
N VAL A 548 -15.95 -0.39 9.53
CA VAL A 548 -16.56 -1.33 8.58
C VAL A 548 -17.08 -2.60 9.25
N LEU A 549 -16.36 -3.12 10.26
CA LEU A 549 -16.64 -4.44 10.87
C LEU A 549 -17.64 -4.40 12.04
N ARG A 550 -17.74 -3.27 12.76
CA ARG A 550 -18.69 -3.14 13.87
C ARG A 550 -20.14 -3.13 13.39
N GLU A 551 -21.05 -3.53 14.26
CA GLU A 551 -22.48 -3.29 14.06
C GLU A 551 -22.81 -1.80 14.27
N HIS A 552 -23.42 -1.16 13.27
CA HIS A 552 -23.89 0.23 13.40
C HIS A 552 -25.33 0.24 13.85
N THR A 553 -25.63 0.92 14.95
CA THR A 553 -27.02 1.17 15.39
C THR A 553 -27.57 2.48 14.81
N ARG A 554 -28.84 2.44 14.39
CA ARG A 554 -29.67 3.60 14.01
C ARG A 554 -31.04 3.50 14.67
N TRP A 555 -31.73 4.64 14.73
CA TRP A 555 -33.08 4.77 15.28
C TRP A 555 -33.97 5.46 14.25
N ALA A 556 -35.12 4.85 13.96
CA ALA A 556 -36.26 5.42 13.28
C ALA A 556 -37.38 5.56 14.31
N SER A 557 -37.24 6.55 15.21
CA SER A 557 -38.14 6.76 16.35
C SER A 557 -38.23 8.25 16.69
N SER A 558 -39.20 8.59 17.54
CA SER A 558 -39.27 9.83 18.29
C SER A 558 -38.03 10.02 19.19
N GLY A 559 -37.76 11.28 19.54
CA GLY A 559 -36.54 11.67 20.25
C GLY A 559 -36.45 11.18 21.71
N ASP A 560 -37.57 10.83 22.32
CA ASP A 560 -37.67 10.26 23.68
C ASP A 560 -37.33 8.75 23.73
N ARG A 561 -37.52 8.02 22.62
CA ARG A 561 -37.19 6.58 22.53
C ARG A 561 -35.81 6.30 21.90
N ALA A 562 -35.01 7.34 21.69
CA ALA A 562 -33.63 7.30 21.22
C ALA A 562 -32.68 8.00 22.22
N PRO A 563 -31.36 7.72 22.20
CA PRO A 563 -30.42 8.37 23.11
C PRO A 563 -30.35 9.90 22.90
N PRO A 564 -30.18 10.74 23.95
CA PRO A 564 -30.17 12.21 23.84
C PRO A 564 -29.09 12.82 22.92
N ARG A 565 -28.04 12.04 22.59
CA ARG A 565 -26.97 12.42 21.64
C ARG A 565 -27.10 11.69 20.27
N GLY A 566 -28.21 10.99 20.05
CA GLY A 566 -28.39 9.96 19.02
C GLY A 566 -28.81 10.46 17.63
N MET A 567 -29.34 11.68 17.49
CA MET A 567 -29.56 12.33 16.20
C MET A 567 -28.24 12.81 15.58
N ALA A 568 -27.35 11.85 15.28
CA ALA A 568 -26.11 12.08 14.56
C ALA A 568 -26.44 12.57 13.15
N THR A 569 -26.32 13.89 12.93
CA THR A 569 -26.57 14.57 11.66
C THR A 569 -26.07 13.76 10.46
N GLY A 570 -26.98 13.42 9.53
CA GLY A 570 -26.68 12.57 8.38
C GLY A 570 -25.48 13.06 7.55
N ARG A 571 -25.19 14.37 7.57
CA ARG A 571 -23.96 14.95 6.99
C ARG A 571 -22.67 14.35 7.56
N ARG A 572 -22.55 14.13 8.88
CA ARG A 572 -21.34 13.54 9.49
C ARG A 572 -21.16 12.07 9.09
N LEU A 573 -22.26 11.33 8.99
CA LEU A 573 -22.28 9.96 8.47
C LEU A 573 -21.81 9.93 7.01
N VAL A 574 -22.45 10.71 6.13
CA VAL A 574 -22.11 10.78 4.70
C VAL A 574 -20.67 11.26 4.48
N GLN A 575 -20.18 12.25 5.24
CA GLN A 575 -18.78 12.68 5.19
C GLN A 575 -17.81 11.58 5.62
N THR A 576 -18.18 10.77 6.62
CA THR A 576 -17.36 9.63 7.08
C THR A 576 -17.33 8.55 6.01
N LEU A 577 -18.48 8.10 5.51
CA LEU A 577 -18.57 7.09 4.45
C LEU A 577 -17.85 7.56 3.17
N LYS A 578 -18.01 8.82 2.75
CA LYS A 578 -17.31 9.40 1.60
C LYS A 578 -15.78 9.40 1.76
N ARG A 579 -15.26 9.61 2.98
CA ARG A 579 -13.82 9.49 3.27
C ARG A 579 -13.34 8.04 3.17
N ILE A 580 -14.12 7.08 3.67
CA ILE A 580 -13.81 5.64 3.60
C ILE A 580 -13.85 5.15 2.15
N ALA A 581 -14.91 5.47 1.40
CA ALA A 581 -15.06 5.17 -0.03
C ALA A 581 -13.87 5.70 -0.85
N LYS A 582 -13.49 6.97 -0.65
CA LYS A 582 -12.31 7.59 -1.30
C LYS A 582 -11.00 6.89 -0.92
N GLN A 583 -10.86 6.38 0.30
CA GLN A 583 -9.66 5.67 0.75
C GLN A 583 -9.59 4.22 0.26
N LEU A 584 -10.73 3.56 0.08
CA LEU A 584 -10.82 2.19 -0.43
C LEU A 584 -10.84 2.11 -1.97
N GLY A 585 -11.03 3.24 -2.67
CA GLY A 585 -11.21 3.25 -4.12
C GLY A 585 -12.53 2.63 -4.58
N GLN A 586 -13.53 2.59 -3.69
CA GLN A 586 -14.85 1.98 -3.93
C GLN A 586 -15.94 3.06 -4.04
N GLU A 587 -16.99 2.78 -4.80
CA GLU A 587 -18.14 3.68 -4.94
C GLU A 587 -19.04 3.69 -3.70
N ASN A 588 -19.21 2.54 -3.05
CA ASN A 588 -19.94 2.41 -1.78
C ASN A 588 -19.05 1.78 -0.70
N VAL A 589 -19.32 2.09 0.56
CA VAL A 589 -18.67 1.48 1.71
C VAL A 589 -19.48 0.27 2.14
N GLU A 590 -18.94 -0.91 1.89
CA GLU A 590 -19.49 -2.13 2.47
C GLU A 590 -19.28 -2.14 3.98
N ILE A 591 -20.37 -2.25 4.74
CA ILE A 591 -20.33 -2.46 6.20
C ILE A 591 -20.87 -3.85 6.53
N GLU A 592 -20.34 -4.48 7.57
CA GLU A 592 -20.69 -5.85 7.89
C GLU A 592 -22.12 -5.98 8.42
N ARG A 593 -22.49 -5.13 9.39
CA ARG A 593 -23.77 -5.19 10.11
C ARG A 593 -24.37 -3.80 10.34
N LEU A 594 -25.65 -3.65 10.01
CA LEU A 594 -26.49 -2.49 10.31
C LEU A 594 -27.69 -2.94 11.13
N ARG A 595 -27.92 -2.31 12.29
CA ARG A 595 -29.09 -2.51 13.14
C ARG A 595 -29.93 -1.23 13.19
N VAL A 596 -31.24 -1.35 13.01
CA VAL A 596 -32.19 -0.23 13.06
C VAL A 596 -33.28 -0.55 14.08
N PHE A 597 -33.38 0.25 15.13
CA PHE A 597 -34.54 0.25 16.03
C PHE A 597 -35.61 1.14 15.42
N ALA A 598 -36.84 0.65 15.28
CA ALA A 598 -37.93 1.41 14.64
C ALA A 598 -39.22 1.37 15.45
N GLN A 599 -39.83 2.53 15.64
CA GLN A 599 -41.25 2.63 16.02
C GLN A 599 -42.13 2.35 14.81
N MET A 600 -43.31 1.76 15.03
CA MET A 600 -44.22 1.38 13.94
C MET A 600 -44.57 2.54 13.01
N TYR A 601 -44.98 3.69 13.54
CA TYR A 601 -45.36 4.84 12.71
C TYR A 601 -44.20 5.34 11.82
N LYS A 602 -42.96 5.30 12.32
CA LYS A 602 -41.76 5.67 11.56
C LYS A 602 -41.37 4.64 10.50
N LEU A 603 -41.63 3.37 10.77
CA LEU A 603 -41.45 2.31 9.79
C LEU A 603 -42.45 2.46 8.64
N ASP A 604 -43.71 2.78 8.93
CA ASP A 604 -44.77 3.03 7.94
C ASP A 604 -44.57 4.35 7.15
N GLU A 605 -43.97 5.38 7.76
CA GLU A 605 -43.51 6.61 7.06
C GLU A 605 -42.33 6.37 6.09
N GLY A 606 -41.70 5.18 6.12
CA GLY A 606 -40.62 4.80 5.22
C GLY A 606 -39.21 5.17 5.69
N ASP A 607 -39.02 5.56 6.95
CA ASP A 607 -37.70 6.01 7.47
C ASP A 607 -36.61 4.94 7.35
N LEU A 608 -36.95 3.64 7.39
CA LEU A 608 -36.00 2.55 7.14
C LEU A 608 -35.42 2.58 5.71
N ALA A 609 -36.26 2.88 4.70
CA ALA A 609 -35.79 3.04 3.33
C ALA A 609 -34.93 4.31 3.18
N THR A 610 -35.28 5.39 3.88
CA THR A 610 -34.48 6.62 3.96
C THR A 610 -33.09 6.38 4.57
N ILE A 611 -32.99 5.55 5.63
CA ILE A 611 -31.71 5.15 6.23
C ILE A 611 -30.87 4.35 5.22
N LEU A 612 -31.46 3.38 4.52
CA LEU A 612 -30.75 2.55 3.53
C LEU A 612 -30.29 3.35 2.30
N ARG A 613 -31.05 4.37 1.87
CA ARG A 613 -30.69 5.31 0.79
C ARG A 613 -29.59 6.31 1.17
N THR A 614 -28.95 6.18 2.34
CA THR A 614 -27.81 7.03 2.73
C THR A 614 -26.67 6.90 1.70
N PRO A 615 -26.17 8.01 1.11
CA PRO A 615 -25.09 7.95 0.14
C PRO A 615 -23.84 7.23 0.69
N TYR A 616 -23.21 6.41 -0.16
CA TYR A 616 -22.04 5.59 0.14
C TYR A 616 -22.26 4.43 1.16
N LEU A 617 -23.49 4.10 1.55
CA LEU A 617 -23.79 3.02 2.52
C LEU A 617 -24.20 1.72 1.80
N ALA A 618 -23.52 0.60 2.07
CA ALA A 618 -23.86 -0.71 1.47
C ALA A 618 -23.77 -1.87 2.49
N PRO A 619 -24.77 -2.09 3.35
CA PRO A 619 -24.69 -3.07 4.42
C PRO A 619 -24.81 -4.52 3.91
N ARG A 620 -23.96 -5.43 4.40
CA ARG A 620 -24.02 -6.87 4.07
C ARG A 620 -25.14 -7.59 4.80
N ALA A 621 -25.33 -7.28 6.08
CA ALA A 621 -26.46 -7.72 6.89
C ALA A 621 -27.19 -6.52 7.51
N VAL A 622 -28.53 -6.51 7.41
CA VAL A 622 -29.42 -5.52 8.03
C VAL A 622 -30.33 -6.21 9.04
N THR A 623 -30.49 -5.64 10.22
CA THR A 623 -31.37 -6.13 11.29
C THR A 623 -32.32 -5.02 11.74
N LEU A 624 -33.61 -5.19 11.52
CA LEU A 624 -34.67 -4.33 12.05
C LEU A 624 -35.10 -4.88 13.41
N THR A 625 -35.10 -4.08 14.47
CA THR A 625 -35.56 -4.47 15.81
C THR A 625 -36.73 -3.60 16.24
N ILE A 626 -37.82 -4.24 16.64
CA ILE A 626 -39.00 -3.61 17.22
C ILE A 626 -39.01 -3.94 18.71
N ARG A 627 -38.79 -2.95 19.59
CA ARG A 627 -38.82 -3.14 21.05
C ARG A 627 -40.26 -3.25 21.55
N HIS A 628 -40.45 -3.79 22.75
CA HIS A 628 -41.78 -3.86 23.39
C HIS A 628 -42.53 -2.52 23.38
N THR A 629 -41.82 -1.40 23.52
CA THR A 629 -42.41 -0.05 23.56
C THR A 629 -42.27 0.75 22.27
N ASP A 630 -41.98 0.05 21.16
CA ASP A 630 -42.01 0.59 19.80
C ASP A 630 -43.24 0.09 19.01
N TRP A 631 -43.98 -0.89 19.56
CA TRP A 631 -45.26 -1.36 19.05
C TRP A 631 -46.36 -0.30 19.22
N TRP A 632 -47.38 -0.38 18.37
CA TRP A 632 -48.60 0.43 18.51
C TRP A 632 -49.29 0.18 19.86
N PHE A 633 -49.71 1.27 20.52
CA PHE A 633 -50.55 1.27 21.74
C PHE A 633 -50.08 0.33 22.87
N TRP A 634 -48.76 0.18 23.03
CA TRP A 634 -48.17 -0.67 24.07
C TRP A 634 -48.49 -0.18 25.50
N GLU A 635 -48.68 1.14 25.67
CA GLU A 635 -49.16 1.75 26.92
C GLU A 635 -50.53 1.17 27.34
N ASP A 636 -51.42 0.85 26.40
CA ASP A 636 -52.82 0.45 26.64
C ASP A 636 -53.05 -1.08 26.65
N ASP A 637 -51.96 -1.84 26.65
CA ASP A 637 -51.87 -3.31 26.52
C ASP A 637 -52.47 -3.94 25.26
N ASP A 638 -52.63 -3.17 24.17
CA ASP A 638 -53.30 -3.68 22.96
C ASP A 638 -52.60 -4.91 22.34
N PRO A 639 -53.35 -5.75 21.57
CA PRO A 639 -52.78 -6.86 20.82
C PRO A 639 -51.71 -6.39 19.82
N LEU A 640 -50.64 -7.17 19.64
CA LEU A 640 -49.56 -6.81 18.72
C LEU A 640 -50.02 -6.84 17.26
N VAL A 641 -49.73 -5.78 16.50
CA VAL A 641 -50.03 -5.64 15.07
C VAL A 641 -48.78 -5.22 14.32
N PHE A 642 -48.53 -5.81 13.14
CA PHE A 642 -47.39 -5.48 12.28
C PHE A 642 -47.81 -5.32 10.80
N HIS A 643 -47.52 -4.16 10.21
CA HIS A 643 -47.84 -3.85 8.81
C HIS A 643 -46.62 -4.05 7.90
N GLY A 644 -46.85 -4.41 6.63
CA GLY A 644 -45.79 -4.73 5.65
C GLY A 644 -45.62 -3.76 4.48
N LYS A 645 -46.40 -2.67 4.38
CA LYS A 645 -46.45 -1.81 3.17
C LYS A 645 -45.09 -1.23 2.77
N TRP A 646 -44.23 -0.94 3.74
CA TRP A 646 -42.89 -0.38 3.58
C TRP A 646 -41.85 -1.34 2.95
N LEU A 647 -42.15 -2.64 2.84
CA LEU A 647 -41.20 -3.66 2.35
C LEU A 647 -40.74 -3.40 0.91
N THR A 648 -41.60 -2.87 0.04
CA THR A 648 -41.23 -2.54 -1.35
C THR A 648 -40.18 -1.45 -1.41
N ASP A 649 -40.37 -0.36 -0.67
CA ASP A 649 -39.43 0.76 -0.63
C ASP A 649 -38.07 0.36 -0.04
N VAL A 650 -38.09 -0.50 0.97
CA VAL A 650 -36.90 -1.07 1.60
C VAL A 650 -36.17 -2.03 0.66
N GLY A 651 -36.87 -2.91 -0.05
CA GLY A 651 -36.26 -3.78 -1.08
C GLY A 651 -35.58 -2.98 -2.20
N MET A 652 -36.24 -1.93 -2.69
CA MET A 652 -35.66 -1.02 -3.69
C MET A 652 -34.49 -0.17 -3.15
N ALA A 653 -34.43 0.06 -1.83
CA ALA A 653 -33.34 0.77 -1.17
C ALA A 653 -32.10 -0.12 -0.86
N MET A 654 -32.20 -1.45 -0.97
CA MET A 654 -31.07 -2.35 -0.75
C MET A 654 -30.05 -2.32 -1.90
N THR A 655 -28.77 -2.43 -1.53
CA THR A 655 -27.64 -2.54 -2.45
C THR A 655 -27.31 -4.00 -2.77
N ALA A 656 -26.52 -4.23 -3.83
CA ALA A 656 -26.11 -5.58 -4.25
C ALA A 656 -25.35 -6.39 -3.17
N SER A 657 -24.78 -5.73 -2.16
CA SER A 657 -24.08 -6.38 -1.03
C SER A 657 -25.02 -6.97 0.04
N THR A 658 -26.29 -6.57 0.09
CA THR A 658 -27.22 -6.91 1.19
C THR A 658 -27.82 -8.30 1.02
N ASN A 659 -27.12 -9.33 1.49
CA ASN A 659 -27.56 -10.73 1.35
C ASN A 659 -28.37 -11.24 2.55
N ILE A 660 -28.35 -10.54 3.69
CA ILE A 660 -29.09 -10.95 4.89
C ILE A 660 -29.95 -9.79 5.38
N PHE A 661 -31.25 -10.01 5.51
CA PHE A 661 -32.18 -9.10 6.18
C PHE A 661 -32.85 -9.82 7.35
N ARG A 662 -32.88 -9.21 8.54
CA ARG A 662 -33.48 -9.78 9.76
C ARG A 662 -34.52 -8.85 10.32
N ILE A 663 -35.60 -9.43 10.86
CA ILE A 663 -36.59 -8.72 11.67
C ILE A 663 -36.60 -9.40 13.05
N GLU A 664 -36.29 -8.63 14.08
CA GLU A 664 -36.36 -9.02 15.49
C GLU A 664 -37.60 -8.40 16.12
N LEU A 665 -38.50 -9.26 16.59
CA LEU A 665 -39.74 -8.90 17.28
C LEU A 665 -39.52 -9.13 18.79
N GLU A 666 -39.42 -8.04 19.56
CA GLU A 666 -39.32 -8.09 21.02
C GLU A 666 -40.66 -7.72 21.66
N SER A 667 -41.09 -8.52 22.63
CA SER A 667 -42.16 -8.16 23.56
C SER A 667 -41.90 -8.81 24.92
N LEU A 668 -42.83 -8.71 25.86
CA LEU A 668 -42.74 -9.38 27.16
C LEU A 668 -42.92 -10.91 27.01
N GLU A 669 -42.36 -11.72 27.91
CA GLU A 669 -42.54 -13.19 27.89
C GLU A 669 -44.03 -13.59 27.95
N ARG A 670 -44.91 -12.78 28.57
CA ARG A 670 -46.36 -12.98 28.54
C ARG A 670 -47.02 -12.82 27.16
N LYS A 671 -46.42 -12.07 26.23
CA LYS A 671 -46.89 -11.88 24.84
C LYS A 671 -46.18 -12.77 23.81
N LYS A 672 -45.37 -13.75 24.24
CA LYS A 672 -44.59 -14.63 23.34
C LYS A 672 -45.40 -15.35 22.27
N ASP A 673 -46.63 -15.77 22.59
CA ASP A 673 -47.49 -16.48 21.63
C ASP A 673 -48.04 -15.56 20.54
N GLN A 674 -48.16 -14.26 20.81
CA GLN A 674 -48.48 -13.28 19.80
C GLN A 674 -47.30 -13.06 18.84
N VAL A 675 -46.09 -12.88 19.40
CA VAL A 675 -44.84 -12.77 18.65
C VAL A 675 -44.59 -14.00 17.77
N ASN A 676 -44.84 -15.21 18.30
CA ASN A 676 -44.70 -16.46 17.57
C ASN A 676 -45.61 -16.52 16.34
N LYS A 677 -46.89 -16.17 16.47
CA LYS A 677 -47.86 -16.21 15.35
C LYS A 677 -47.55 -15.18 14.26
N ILE A 678 -47.17 -13.95 14.65
CA ILE A 678 -46.77 -12.90 13.69
C ILE A 678 -45.55 -13.35 12.89
N ALA A 679 -44.54 -13.93 13.54
CA ALA A 679 -43.36 -14.47 12.87
C ALA A 679 -43.69 -15.63 11.91
N ASP A 680 -44.59 -16.53 12.28
CA ASP A 680 -44.99 -17.67 11.45
C ASP A 680 -45.81 -17.23 10.21
N GLN A 681 -46.64 -16.19 10.32
CA GLN A 681 -47.33 -15.58 9.16
C GLN A 681 -46.32 -14.88 8.24
N MET A 682 -45.45 -14.04 8.82
CA MET A 682 -44.39 -13.32 8.12
C MET A 682 -43.51 -14.25 7.28
N ALA A 683 -43.06 -15.38 7.86
CA ALA A 683 -42.22 -16.34 7.15
C ALA A 683 -42.94 -17.09 6.01
N LYS A 684 -44.27 -17.22 6.08
CA LYS A 684 -45.07 -17.91 5.05
C LYS A 684 -45.45 -17.00 3.87
N GLU A 685 -45.60 -15.72 4.10
CA GLU A 685 -46.26 -14.81 3.15
C GLU A 685 -45.33 -13.76 2.53
N TRP A 686 -44.28 -13.34 3.25
CA TRP A 686 -43.45 -12.21 2.82
C TRP A 686 -42.22 -12.65 2.01
N PHE A 687 -41.84 -11.79 1.06
CA PHE A 687 -40.59 -11.85 0.31
C PHE A 687 -40.05 -10.42 0.14
N ILE A 688 -38.75 -10.26 -0.09
CA ILE A 688 -38.12 -8.95 -0.32
C ILE A 688 -37.38 -8.98 -1.65
N LYS A 689 -37.79 -8.15 -2.61
CA LYS A 689 -37.13 -8.01 -3.91
C LYS A 689 -36.17 -6.82 -3.90
N ARG A 690 -34.89 -7.10 -4.16
CA ARG A 690 -33.83 -6.10 -4.29
C ARG A 690 -33.91 -5.33 -5.61
N SER A 691 -33.26 -4.17 -5.64
CA SER A 691 -33.06 -3.32 -6.82
C SER A 691 -32.41 -4.04 -8.02
N ASP A 692 -31.56 -5.03 -7.78
CA ASP A 692 -30.90 -5.86 -8.79
C ASP A 692 -31.71 -7.11 -9.22
N GLY A 693 -32.92 -7.28 -8.69
CA GLY A 693 -33.82 -8.38 -9.02
C GLY A 693 -33.65 -9.64 -8.17
N VAL A 694 -32.65 -9.70 -7.27
CA VAL A 694 -32.50 -10.82 -6.32
C VAL A 694 -33.65 -10.79 -5.31
N VAL A 695 -34.23 -11.95 -5.01
CA VAL A 695 -35.32 -12.09 -4.02
C VAL A 695 -34.81 -12.82 -2.77
N LEU A 696 -35.14 -12.26 -1.60
CA LEU A 696 -34.86 -12.83 -0.29
C LEU A 696 -36.15 -13.45 0.29
N TYR A 697 -36.03 -14.67 0.82
CA TYR A 697 -37.12 -15.45 1.44
C TYR A 697 -36.75 -15.82 2.88
N ALA A 698 -37.74 -16.06 3.73
CA ALA A 698 -37.54 -16.69 5.03
C ALA A 698 -37.55 -18.23 4.91
N ASP A 699 -36.85 -18.91 5.82
CA ASP A 699 -36.90 -20.37 5.94
C ASP A 699 -38.05 -20.80 6.87
N VAL A 700 -38.96 -21.63 6.36
CA VAL A 700 -40.12 -22.15 7.10
C VAL A 700 -39.89 -23.51 7.75
N SER A 701 -38.70 -24.11 7.62
CA SER A 701 -38.37 -25.39 8.28
C SER A 701 -38.14 -25.27 9.80
N GLY A 702 -38.12 -24.04 10.33
CA GLY A 702 -37.87 -23.73 11.74
C GLY A 702 -36.38 -23.73 12.13
N LYS A 703 -35.49 -24.27 11.29
CA LYS A 703 -34.04 -24.37 11.55
C LYS A 703 -33.34 -23.01 11.70
N SER A 704 -33.89 -21.96 11.09
CA SER A 704 -33.37 -20.59 11.16
C SER A 704 -33.99 -19.72 12.27
N ARG A 705 -34.98 -20.21 13.02
CA ARG A 705 -35.69 -19.45 14.07
C ARG A 705 -34.78 -19.26 15.28
N LYS A 706 -34.35 -18.02 15.53
CA LYS A 706 -33.61 -17.64 16.74
C LYS A 706 -34.57 -17.05 17.77
N VAL A 707 -34.46 -17.50 19.02
CA VAL A 707 -35.20 -16.96 20.16
C VAL A 707 -34.20 -16.57 21.24
N ASP A 708 -34.26 -15.32 21.68
CA ASP A 708 -33.44 -14.77 22.76
C ASP A 708 -34.33 -14.29 23.92
N ARG A 709 -33.78 -14.30 25.14
CA ARG A 709 -34.46 -13.82 26.35
C ARG A 709 -33.53 -12.98 27.20
N TRP A 710 -34.07 -11.98 27.88
CA TRP A 710 -33.34 -11.18 28.87
C TRP A 710 -34.30 -10.50 29.85
N SER A 711 -33.74 -10.01 30.96
CA SER A 711 -34.48 -9.36 32.05
C SER A 711 -34.00 -7.91 32.22
N GLY A 712 -34.92 -6.99 32.45
CA GLY A 712 -34.65 -5.56 32.62
C GLY A 712 -35.38 -4.95 33.81
N SER A 713 -35.05 -3.70 34.14
CA SER A 713 -35.76 -2.93 35.18
C SER A 713 -37.19 -2.59 34.75
N SER A 714 -38.13 -2.64 35.69
CA SER A 714 -39.48 -2.05 35.52
C SER A 714 -39.53 -0.55 35.85
N ILE A 715 -38.40 0.10 36.16
CA ILE A 715 -38.33 1.53 36.50
C ILE A 715 -38.00 2.36 35.26
N TRP A 716 -38.93 3.24 34.87
CA TRP A 716 -38.93 4.01 33.64
C TRP A 716 -39.01 5.50 33.98
N HIS A 717 -37.96 6.27 33.69
CA HIS A 717 -37.90 7.72 34.00
C HIS A 717 -38.24 8.06 35.48
N GLY A 718 -37.82 7.20 36.41
CA GLY A 718 -38.09 7.37 37.85
C GLY A 718 -39.48 6.92 38.30
N ARG A 719 -40.25 6.21 37.46
CA ARG A 719 -41.56 5.65 37.80
C ARG A 719 -41.53 4.13 37.65
N ARG A 720 -42.09 3.40 38.61
CA ARG A 720 -42.17 1.92 38.54
C ARG A 720 -43.41 1.49 37.76
N TRP A 721 -43.22 0.61 36.76
CA TRP A 721 -44.25 0.10 35.86
C TRP A 721 -44.70 -1.30 36.29
N ILE A 722 -45.73 -1.36 37.14
CA ILE A 722 -46.09 -2.57 37.90
C ILE A 722 -46.83 -3.61 37.05
N ARG A 723 -47.68 -3.18 36.11
CA ARG A 723 -48.57 -4.04 35.31
C ARG A 723 -47.87 -5.25 34.67
N ASP A 724 -46.62 -5.05 34.25
CA ASP A 724 -45.87 -6.00 33.43
C ASP A 724 -44.74 -6.73 34.19
N GLU A 725 -44.63 -6.50 35.50
CA GLU A 725 -43.59 -7.13 36.34
C GLU A 725 -43.73 -8.65 36.39
N THR A 726 -42.61 -9.36 36.17
CA THR A 726 -42.51 -10.79 36.48
C THR A 726 -42.06 -11.02 37.93
N GLU A 727 -41.26 -10.10 38.46
CA GLU A 727 -40.85 -9.99 39.87
C GLU A 727 -40.74 -8.49 40.23
N PRO A 728 -40.76 -8.11 41.52
CA PRO A 728 -40.60 -6.70 41.91
C PRO A 728 -39.37 -6.03 41.28
N ASN A 729 -39.57 -4.89 40.62
CA ASN A 729 -38.57 -4.14 39.86
C ASN A 729 -38.05 -4.82 38.56
N ARG A 730 -38.68 -5.90 38.08
CA ARG A 730 -38.18 -6.74 36.96
C ARG A 730 -39.22 -7.01 35.87
N LEU A 731 -38.80 -6.85 34.60
CA LEU A 731 -39.52 -7.25 33.38
C LEU A 731 -38.72 -8.35 32.65
N ASP A 732 -39.36 -9.42 32.18
CA ASP A 732 -38.73 -10.43 31.32
C ASP A 732 -39.22 -10.34 29.86
N TYR A 733 -38.25 -10.29 28.93
CA TYR A 733 -38.47 -10.07 27.51
C TYR A 733 -38.24 -11.34 26.67
N TYR A 734 -39.08 -11.52 25.66
CA TYR A 734 -39.03 -12.56 24.65
C TYR A 734 -38.78 -11.95 23.27
N ILE A 735 -37.72 -12.38 22.60
CA ILE A 735 -37.31 -11.89 21.28
C ILE A 735 -37.31 -13.04 20.30
N LEU A 736 -37.89 -12.83 19.11
CA LEU A 736 -37.84 -13.78 18.00
C LEU A 736 -37.27 -13.11 16.75
N THR A 737 -36.25 -13.73 16.15
CA THR A 737 -35.65 -13.26 14.87
C THR A 737 -36.16 -14.07 13.68
N VAL A 738 -36.76 -13.38 12.70
CA VAL A 738 -37.03 -13.90 11.34
C VAL A 738 -35.90 -13.46 10.41
N THR A 739 -35.29 -14.38 9.67
CA THR A 739 -34.15 -14.10 8.79
C THR A 739 -34.48 -14.41 7.33
N PHE A 740 -34.30 -13.41 6.45
CA PHE A 740 -34.49 -13.49 5.01
C PHE A 740 -33.14 -13.58 4.28
N ARG A 741 -33.00 -14.51 3.32
CA ARG A 741 -31.79 -14.79 2.53
C ARG A 741 -32.12 -15.22 1.08
N PRO A 742 -31.15 -15.22 0.14
CA PRO A 742 -31.36 -15.79 -1.19
C PRO A 742 -31.71 -17.27 -1.12
N GLN A 743 -32.57 -17.73 -2.03
CA GLN A 743 -33.05 -19.13 -2.11
C GLN A 743 -31.91 -20.17 -2.01
N HIS A 744 -30.83 -19.99 -2.78
CA HIS A 744 -29.71 -20.93 -2.82
C HIS A 744 -28.95 -21.07 -1.48
N GLU A 745 -28.95 -20.04 -0.61
CA GLU A 745 -28.34 -20.15 0.73
C GLU A 745 -29.23 -20.96 1.69
N ILE A 746 -30.55 -20.86 1.54
CA ILE A 746 -31.54 -21.61 2.33
C ILE A 746 -31.51 -23.09 1.95
N GLU A 747 -31.51 -23.38 0.65
CA GLU A 747 -31.40 -24.75 0.13
C GLU A 747 -30.08 -25.41 0.53
N ARG A 748 -28.95 -24.68 0.43
CA ARG A 748 -27.62 -25.18 0.87
C ARG A 748 -27.53 -25.46 2.37
N SER A 749 -28.34 -24.79 3.19
CA SER A 749 -28.44 -25.06 4.64
C SER A 749 -29.53 -26.09 5.00
N GLY A 750 -30.18 -26.71 4.00
CA GLY A 750 -31.22 -27.70 4.20
C GLY A 750 -32.50 -27.13 4.83
N GLY A 751 -32.75 -25.83 4.65
CA GLY A 751 -34.02 -25.18 4.96
C GLY A 751 -34.98 -25.24 3.76
N THR A 752 -36.20 -24.73 3.95
CA THR A 752 -37.25 -24.75 2.93
C THR A 752 -37.94 -23.39 2.82
N ILE A 753 -38.28 -22.96 1.61
CA ILE A 753 -39.03 -21.71 1.37
C ILE A 753 -40.54 -21.95 1.28
N SER A 754 -41.33 -20.94 1.61
CA SER A 754 -42.80 -21.02 1.50
C SER A 754 -43.27 -20.96 0.03
N GLU A 755 -44.12 -21.90 -0.37
CA GLU A 755 -44.68 -21.96 -1.73
C GLU A 755 -45.57 -20.74 -2.04
N THR A 756 -46.27 -20.19 -1.02
CA THR A 756 -47.07 -18.96 -1.16
C THR A 756 -46.20 -17.73 -1.40
N ALA A 757 -45.15 -17.53 -0.60
CA ALA A 757 -44.21 -16.42 -0.80
C ALA A 757 -43.51 -16.50 -2.17
N PHE A 758 -43.11 -17.70 -2.61
CA PHE A 758 -42.49 -17.94 -3.92
C PHE A 758 -43.44 -17.61 -5.09
N LYS A 759 -44.71 -18.06 -5.04
CA LYS A 759 -45.73 -17.74 -6.04
C LYS A 759 -46.07 -16.24 -6.09
N SER A 760 -46.10 -15.56 -4.95
CA SER A 760 -46.32 -14.11 -4.86
C SER A 760 -45.16 -13.32 -5.48
N ALA A 761 -43.91 -13.74 -5.20
CA ALA A 761 -42.71 -13.13 -5.79
C ALA A 761 -42.68 -13.23 -7.32
N GLN A 762 -43.04 -14.40 -7.89
CA GLN A 762 -43.13 -14.58 -9.34
C GLN A 762 -44.18 -13.68 -10.00
N ARG A 763 -45.33 -13.47 -9.34
CA ARG A 763 -46.43 -12.64 -9.86
C ARG A 763 -46.19 -11.13 -9.66
N GLN A 764 -45.16 -10.73 -8.93
CA GLN A 764 -44.91 -9.36 -8.45
C GLN A 764 -46.09 -8.75 -7.67
N VAL A 765 -46.94 -9.59 -7.09
CA VAL A 765 -48.07 -9.15 -6.26
C VAL A 765 -47.65 -9.22 -4.80
N TYR A 766 -47.36 -8.05 -4.22
CA TYR A 766 -47.24 -7.95 -2.77
C TYR A 766 -48.63 -8.08 -2.14
N THR A 767 -48.84 -9.18 -1.42
CA THR A 767 -49.99 -9.31 -0.53
C THR A 767 -49.53 -8.80 0.83
N TYR A 768 -50.12 -7.70 1.30
CA TYR A 768 -49.82 -7.12 2.61
C TYR A 768 -51.00 -7.35 3.57
N PRO A 769 -51.27 -8.58 4.02
CA PRO A 769 -52.21 -8.78 5.10
C PRO A 769 -51.68 -8.04 6.33
N GLU A 770 -52.60 -7.46 7.10
CA GLU A 770 -52.28 -6.98 8.43
C GLU A 770 -51.93 -8.22 9.27
N LEU A 771 -50.68 -8.30 9.77
CA LEU A 771 -50.28 -9.38 10.64
C LEU A 771 -50.85 -9.09 12.03
N CYS A 772 -52.13 -9.43 12.20
CA CYS A 772 -52.92 -9.16 13.39
C CYS A 772 -53.44 -10.46 14.02
N LEU A 773 -53.84 -10.36 15.28
CA LEU A 773 -54.40 -11.47 16.06
C LEU A 773 -55.78 -11.07 16.58
N PRO A 774 -56.87 -11.47 15.90
CA PRO A 774 -58.21 -11.20 16.40
C PRO A 774 -58.51 -12.01 17.66
N GLY A 775 -58.96 -11.34 18.73
CA GLY A 775 -59.57 -11.97 19.91
C GLY A 775 -58.62 -12.41 21.02
N GLN A 776 -57.92 -11.46 21.65
CA GLN A 776 -57.42 -11.62 23.03
C GLN A 776 -57.81 -10.41 23.88
N ASP A 777 -58.26 -10.67 25.10
CA ASP A 777 -58.82 -9.66 26.00
C ASP A 777 -57.74 -8.80 26.69
N LYS A 778 -58.09 -7.56 27.03
CA LYS A 778 -57.26 -6.66 27.83
C LYS A 778 -57.21 -7.12 29.29
N ILE A 779 -56.08 -6.91 29.95
CA ILE A 779 -55.97 -7.03 31.40
C ILE A 779 -56.23 -5.64 32.02
N GLU A 780 -57.35 -5.48 32.71
CA GLU A 780 -57.67 -4.23 33.41
C GLU A 780 -56.86 -4.11 34.71
N ASP A 781 -55.97 -3.11 34.78
CA ASP A 781 -55.31 -2.67 36.02
C ASP A 781 -55.39 -1.13 36.14
N PRO A 782 -56.06 -0.56 37.17
CA PRO A 782 -56.39 0.88 37.18
C PRO A 782 -55.22 1.85 37.42
N LYS A 783 -54.02 1.36 37.76
CA LYS A 783 -52.87 2.22 38.13
C LYS A 783 -51.53 1.68 37.62
N PRO A 784 -51.13 1.99 36.37
CA PRO A 784 -49.87 1.47 35.80
C PRO A 784 -48.58 2.07 36.39
N PHE A 785 -48.65 3.10 37.25
CA PHE A 785 -47.49 3.79 37.84
C PHE A 785 -47.65 4.00 39.36
N VAL A 786 -46.53 3.94 40.08
CA VAL A 786 -46.39 4.37 41.49
C VAL A 786 -45.18 5.31 41.63
N TYR A 787 -45.32 6.34 42.48
CA TYR A 787 -44.25 7.26 42.89
C TYR A 787 -43.46 6.67 44.07
N ASP A 788 -42.15 6.91 44.09
CA ASP A 788 -41.29 6.68 45.26
C ASP A 788 -40.98 8.06 45.89
N GLU A 789 -41.37 8.28 47.16
CA GLU A 789 -41.43 9.62 47.78
C GLU A 789 -40.13 10.04 48.50
N ASN A 790 -39.01 9.34 48.30
CA ASN A 790 -37.88 9.30 49.25
C ASN A 790 -36.51 9.85 48.78
N ASP A 791 -36.43 10.63 47.70
CA ASP A 791 -35.20 11.38 47.37
C ASP A 791 -35.53 12.84 47.02
N SER A 792 -35.38 13.72 48.02
CA SER A 792 -35.56 15.15 47.90
C SER A 792 -34.42 15.91 48.59
N GLU A 793 -33.44 16.38 47.82
CA GLU A 793 -32.63 17.59 48.08
C GLU A 793 -31.75 17.89 46.85
N ASP A 794 -31.32 19.15 46.69
CA ASP A 794 -30.45 19.70 45.63
C ASP A 794 -30.93 19.65 44.16
N ASP A 795 -31.73 20.65 43.77
CA ASP A 795 -31.34 21.63 42.72
C ASP A 795 -32.41 22.75 42.57
N GLN A 796 -32.34 23.79 43.41
CA GLN A 796 -33.13 25.03 43.28
C GLN A 796 -32.25 26.28 43.37
N VAL A 797 -31.68 26.74 42.24
CA VAL A 797 -31.21 28.13 42.11
C VAL A 797 -31.37 28.66 40.68
N PHE A 798 -31.61 29.96 40.55
CA PHE A 798 -31.55 30.78 39.32
C PHE A 798 -32.67 30.64 38.26
N TYR A 799 -33.88 31.11 38.59
CA TYR A 799 -34.77 31.80 37.63
C TYR A 799 -35.71 32.77 38.36
N ALA A 800 -35.21 33.91 38.84
CA ALA A 800 -36.03 35.02 39.35
C ALA A 800 -35.22 36.33 39.47
N ASP A 801 -34.93 37.00 38.35
CA ASP A 801 -34.72 38.46 38.40
C ASP A 801 -34.88 39.12 37.02
N LEU A 802 -35.13 40.44 37.02
CA LEU A 802 -35.25 41.33 35.85
C LEU A 802 -36.45 41.13 34.91
N LEU A 803 -37.65 41.39 35.44
CA LEU A 803 -38.66 42.16 34.71
C LEU A 803 -38.84 43.51 35.40
N LEU A 804 -38.45 44.62 34.74
CA LEU A 804 -39.09 45.97 34.75
C LEU A 804 -38.13 47.11 34.34
N SER A 805 -38.31 47.66 33.13
CA SER A 805 -38.26 49.12 32.88
C SER A 805 -38.73 49.47 31.46
N HIS A 806 -39.67 50.42 31.32
CA HIS A 806 -40.22 50.93 30.05
C HIS A 806 -39.24 51.83 29.26
N LYS A 807 -39.35 51.90 27.92
CA LYS A 807 -39.98 53.05 27.20
C LYS A 807 -39.94 52.98 25.65
N ASP A 808 -40.78 53.85 25.08
CA ASP A 808 -41.28 53.99 23.69
C ASP A 808 -40.29 54.05 22.49
N ASN A 809 -40.80 53.49 21.38
CA ASN A 809 -40.72 53.90 19.96
C ASN A 809 -39.39 54.17 19.21
N SER A 810 -39.29 53.45 18.09
CA SER A 810 -38.66 53.83 16.81
C SER A 810 -37.20 54.31 16.83
N ASN A 811 -36.26 53.38 16.66
CA ASN A 811 -35.01 53.58 15.90
C ASN A 811 -34.26 52.23 15.76
N GLY A 812 -34.15 51.72 14.54
CA GLY A 812 -33.22 50.62 14.23
C GLY A 812 -31.81 51.15 13.97
N ARG A 813 -30.76 50.42 14.37
CA ARG A 813 -29.37 50.79 14.08
C ARG A 813 -29.07 50.71 12.59
N VAL A 814 -28.30 51.68 12.10
CA VAL A 814 -27.92 51.82 10.69
C VAL A 814 -26.63 51.07 10.35
N VAL A 815 -26.48 50.68 9.09
CA VAL A 815 -25.24 50.08 8.55
C VAL A 815 -24.10 51.09 8.65
N GLY A 816 -23.17 50.81 9.54
CA GLY A 816 -22.16 51.75 10.04
C GLY A 816 -22.04 51.73 11.57
N ASP A 817 -23.14 51.44 12.28
CA ASP A 817 -23.24 51.39 13.75
C ASP A 817 -23.89 50.09 14.30
N LEU A 818 -24.10 49.09 13.43
CA LEU A 818 -24.62 47.78 13.86
C LEU A 818 -23.72 47.15 14.93
N THR A 819 -24.30 46.38 15.86
CA THR A 819 -23.48 45.77 16.92
C THR A 819 -22.43 44.78 16.38
N CYS A 820 -22.66 44.12 15.22
CA CYS A 820 -21.60 43.33 14.56
C CYS A 820 -20.40 44.15 14.02
N GLN A 821 -20.57 45.46 13.85
CA GLN A 821 -19.52 46.37 13.40
C GLN A 821 -18.78 46.99 14.60
N SER A 822 -19.44 47.26 15.73
CA SER A 822 -18.75 47.67 16.97
C SER A 822 -18.06 46.50 17.67
N ASP A 823 -18.71 45.34 17.78
CA ASP A 823 -18.12 44.07 18.22
C ASP A 823 -18.23 42.99 17.13
N SER A 824 -17.16 42.82 16.37
CA SER A 824 -17.07 41.77 15.34
C SER A 824 -16.97 40.34 15.91
N TYR A 825 -16.72 40.18 17.22
CA TYR A 825 -16.65 38.89 17.92
C TYR A 825 -18.01 38.44 18.47
N LEU A 826 -19.02 39.31 18.48
CA LEU A 826 -20.38 38.94 18.86
C LEU A 826 -20.94 37.89 17.91
N LYS A 827 -21.42 36.78 18.49
CA LYS A 827 -21.90 35.60 17.74
C LYS A 827 -23.42 35.48 17.68
N THR A 828 -24.08 36.04 18.69
CA THR A 828 -25.52 35.93 18.91
C THR A 828 -26.05 37.27 19.38
N LEU A 829 -27.20 37.70 18.85
CA LEU A 829 -27.89 38.91 19.28
C LEU A 829 -29.38 38.63 19.35
N GLU A 830 -30.00 39.03 20.46
CA GLU A 830 -31.46 39.08 20.57
C GLU A 830 -31.93 40.48 20.18
N THR A 831 -32.90 40.55 19.27
CA THR A 831 -33.32 41.78 18.58
C THR A 831 -34.78 41.64 18.16
N GLU A 832 -35.35 42.72 17.63
CA GLU A 832 -36.77 42.80 17.26
C GLU A 832 -36.93 43.05 15.76
N VAL A 833 -37.92 42.43 15.14
CA VAL A 833 -38.26 42.66 13.72
C VAL A 833 -38.95 44.01 13.56
N VAL A 834 -38.36 44.92 12.79
CA VAL A 834 -38.88 46.28 12.52
C VAL A 834 -39.81 46.29 11.31
N SER A 835 -39.45 45.57 10.24
CA SER A 835 -40.31 45.43 9.04
C SER A 835 -40.11 44.07 8.37
N CYS A 836 -41.17 43.59 7.71
CA CYS A 836 -41.15 42.37 6.89
C CYS A 836 -42.03 42.57 5.65
N GLU A 837 -41.40 42.67 4.48
CA GLU A 837 -42.06 42.89 3.18
C GLU A 837 -41.86 41.71 2.24
N LYS A 838 -42.79 41.48 1.30
CA LYS A 838 -42.62 40.42 0.30
C LYS A 838 -41.73 40.91 -0.85
N ALA A 839 -40.70 40.16 -1.22
CA ALA A 839 -39.73 40.60 -2.21
C ALA A 839 -40.38 40.85 -3.60
N PRO A 840 -40.07 41.96 -4.29
CA PRO A 840 -40.70 42.31 -5.56
C PRO A 840 -40.27 41.38 -6.69
N LYS A 841 -41.26 40.82 -7.42
CA LYS A 841 -41.10 39.76 -8.44
C LYS A 841 -40.19 40.06 -9.65
N ASN A 842 -39.63 41.27 -9.76
CA ASN A 842 -38.89 41.75 -10.94
C ASN A 842 -37.40 42.09 -10.67
N ALA A 843 -36.83 41.76 -9.50
CA ALA A 843 -35.47 42.18 -9.13
C ALA A 843 -34.31 41.45 -9.85
N HIS A 844 -34.55 40.29 -10.49
CA HIS A 844 -33.47 39.50 -11.10
C HIS A 844 -33.35 39.66 -12.63
N LYS A 845 -32.70 40.74 -13.05
CA LYS A 845 -32.17 40.91 -14.43
C LYS A 845 -30.66 40.61 -14.53
N ALA A 846 -30.21 39.48 -13.96
CA ALA A 846 -28.84 38.98 -14.18
C ALA A 846 -28.74 37.44 -14.09
N LYS A 847 -28.38 36.82 -15.22
CA LYS A 847 -27.92 35.41 -15.43
C LYS A 847 -28.80 34.27 -14.89
N LYS A 848 -29.42 33.54 -15.84
CA LYS A 848 -30.16 32.29 -15.63
C LYS A 848 -29.34 31.21 -14.90
N HIS A 849 -29.88 30.68 -13.80
CA HIS A 849 -29.73 29.28 -13.42
C HIS A 849 -31.12 28.69 -13.17
N ASN A 850 -31.38 27.46 -13.62
CA ASN A 850 -32.68 26.80 -13.46
C ASN A 850 -32.89 26.36 -12.01
N GLY A 851 -33.91 26.90 -11.35
CA GLY A 851 -34.38 26.50 -10.01
C GLY A 851 -35.75 27.12 -9.73
N HIS A 852 -36.58 26.45 -8.95
CA HIS A 852 -37.96 26.89 -8.66
C HIS A 852 -38.00 28.22 -7.91
N HIS A 853 -38.90 29.13 -8.31
CA HIS A 853 -39.21 30.34 -7.54
C HIS A 853 -39.94 29.96 -6.25
N HIS A 854 -39.27 30.14 -5.10
CA HIS A 854 -39.93 30.28 -3.81
C HIS A 854 -40.21 31.78 -3.55
N ASP A 855 -41.25 32.06 -2.76
CA ASP A 855 -41.53 33.41 -2.29
C ASP A 855 -40.51 33.81 -1.19
N GLU A 856 -39.70 34.84 -1.44
CA GLU A 856 -38.76 35.41 -0.46
C GLU A 856 -39.33 36.67 0.22
N TRP A 857 -38.88 36.92 1.45
CA TRP A 857 -39.29 38.04 2.30
C TRP A 857 -38.08 38.88 2.70
N LEU A 858 -38.25 40.20 2.67
CA LEU A 858 -37.26 41.21 3.06
C LEU A 858 -37.54 41.59 4.53
N ILE A 859 -36.61 41.27 5.43
CA ILE A 859 -36.74 41.48 6.87
C ILE A 859 -35.70 42.51 7.33
N GLU A 860 -36.15 43.50 8.09
CA GLU A 860 -35.31 44.48 8.78
C GLU A 860 -35.46 44.31 10.29
N CYS A 861 -34.35 44.39 11.02
CA CYS A 861 -34.31 44.21 12.48
C CYS A 861 -33.81 45.50 13.16
N ALA A 862 -34.15 45.69 14.43
CA ALA A 862 -33.73 46.86 15.21
C ALA A 862 -32.20 46.96 15.37
N ASP A 863 -31.50 45.83 15.29
CA ASP A 863 -30.05 45.70 15.16
C ASP A 863 -29.74 44.32 14.57
N SER A 864 -28.52 44.12 14.05
CA SER A 864 -28.11 42.89 13.36
C SER A 864 -26.74 42.40 13.81
N VAL A 865 -26.65 41.12 14.20
CA VAL A 865 -25.37 40.40 14.33
C VAL A 865 -24.87 39.89 12.98
N LEU A 866 -25.72 39.85 11.95
CA LEU A 866 -25.36 39.43 10.60
C LEU A 866 -24.92 40.65 9.77
N PHE A 867 -23.69 40.63 9.25
CA PHE A 867 -23.16 41.70 8.40
C PHE A 867 -23.77 41.62 6.99
N PRO A 868 -24.31 42.73 6.44
CA PRO A 868 -24.95 42.76 5.12
C PRO A 868 -23.93 42.59 4.00
N GLU A 869 -23.20 43.64 3.65
CA GLU A 869 -22.06 43.63 2.72
C GLU A 869 -21.42 45.03 2.75
N GLY A 870 -20.13 45.13 2.44
CA GLY A 870 -19.45 46.43 2.41
C GLY A 870 -17.93 46.33 2.37
N GLY A 871 -17.28 47.34 1.78
CA GLY A 871 -15.82 47.45 1.76
C GLY A 871 -15.08 46.30 1.07
N GLY A 872 -15.74 45.55 0.18
CA GLY A 872 -15.19 44.35 -0.48
C GLY A 872 -15.40 43.04 0.29
N GLN A 873 -15.99 43.09 1.49
CA GLN A 873 -16.37 41.91 2.28
C GLN A 873 -17.78 41.42 1.90
N PRO A 874 -17.95 40.11 1.57
CA PRO A 874 -19.27 39.50 1.35
C PRO A 874 -20.10 39.36 2.63
N SER A 875 -21.40 39.14 2.43
CA SER A 875 -22.37 38.89 3.50
C SER A 875 -22.00 37.75 4.44
N ASP A 876 -22.37 37.88 5.70
CA ASP A 876 -22.42 36.74 6.62
C ASP A 876 -23.54 35.77 6.22
N HIS A 877 -23.50 34.57 6.78
CA HIS A 877 -24.65 33.66 6.84
C HIS A 877 -25.00 33.44 8.31
N GLY A 878 -26.17 32.87 8.59
CA GLY A 878 -26.57 32.56 9.96
C GLY A 878 -27.95 31.95 10.04
N THR A 879 -28.53 32.02 11.23
CA THR A 879 -29.91 31.63 11.51
C THR A 879 -30.66 32.70 12.28
N ILE A 880 -31.94 32.86 11.98
CA ILE A 880 -32.89 33.64 12.79
C ILE A 880 -33.85 32.66 13.45
N THR A 881 -33.97 32.72 14.77
CA THR A 881 -34.85 31.85 15.55
C THR A 881 -35.87 32.74 16.28
N PRO A 882 -37.18 32.62 15.98
CA PRO A 882 -38.22 33.28 16.77
C PRO A 882 -38.14 32.84 18.24
N LEU A 883 -38.22 33.78 19.17
CA LEU A 883 -38.23 33.47 20.61
C LEU A 883 -39.64 33.11 21.10
N SER A 884 -40.66 33.49 20.34
CA SER A 884 -42.09 33.19 20.57
C SER A 884 -42.65 32.39 19.39
N GLY A 885 -43.51 31.39 19.64
CA GLY A 885 -44.17 30.60 18.59
C GLY A 885 -43.30 29.45 18.03
N ASP A 886 -43.25 29.30 16.70
CA ASP A 886 -42.42 28.29 16.03
C ASP A 886 -40.93 28.62 16.15
N GLN A 887 -40.26 28.05 17.16
CA GLN A 887 -38.83 28.21 17.41
C GLN A 887 -37.93 27.46 16.40
N THR A 888 -38.42 27.10 15.22
CA THR A 888 -37.60 26.48 14.15
C THR A 888 -36.61 27.50 13.57
N PRO A 889 -35.28 27.26 13.64
CA PRO A 889 -34.28 28.19 13.10
C PRO A 889 -34.42 28.37 11.58
N ILE A 890 -34.53 29.62 11.15
CA ILE A 890 -34.66 30.03 9.75
C ILE A 890 -33.24 30.30 9.20
N PRO A 891 -32.76 29.53 8.20
CA PRO A 891 -31.41 29.73 7.65
C PRO A 891 -31.36 30.96 6.73
N VAL A 892 -30.48 31.90 7.06
CA VAL A 892 -30.22 33.12 6.29
C VAL A 892 -28.91 32.98 5.51
N LYS A 893 -28.98 33.27 4.19
CA LYS A 893 -27.84 33.19 3.27
C LYS A 893 -27.61 34.45 2.42
N ASN A 894 -28.56 35.38 2.42
CA ASN A 894 -28.50 36.60 1.64
C ASN A 894 -28.95 37.73 2.56
N ILE A 895 -28.01 38.64 2.86
CA ILE A 895 -28.25 39.90 3.53
C ILE A 895 -27.62 40.95 2.63
N GLN A 896 -28.30 42.06 2.39
CA GLN A 896 -27.84 43.12 1.48
C GLN A 896 -27.93 44.48 2.15
N ARG A 897 -27.07 45.39 1.70
CA ARG A 897 -27.08 46.77 2.15
C ARG A 897 -27.96 47.60 1.19
N GLN A 898 -29.03 48.20 1.71
CA GLN A 898 -29.87 49.13 0.95
C GLN A 898 -29.74 50.54 1.56
N GLY A 899 -28.79 51.32 1.05
CA GLY A 899 -28.42 52.62 1.64
C GLY A 899 -27.82 52.43 3.05
N LEU A 900 -28.53 52.91 4.08
CA LEU A 900 -28.20 52.69 5.49
C LEU A 900 -28.86 51.43 6.09
N ARG A 901 -29.77 50.77 5.38
CA ARG A 901 -30.59 49.67 5.93
C ARG A 901 -29.93 48.32 5.73
N CYS A 902 -30.04 47.46 6.75
CA CYS A 902 -29.60 46.06 6.71
C CYS A 902 -30.81 45.17 6.38
N ILE A 903 -30.86 44.63 5.15
CA ILE A 903 -32.02 43.88 4.66
C ILE A 903 -31.68 42.40 4.55
N ILE A 904 -32.39 41.58 5.33
CA ILE A 904 -32.23 40.13 5.43
C ILE A 904 -33.25 39.43 4.53
N TYR A 905 -32.79 38.59 3.60
CA TYR A 905 -33.67 37.78 2.75
C TYR A 905 -33.98 36.46 3.45
N SER A 906 -35.27 36.23 3.73
CA SER A 906 -35.79 35.08 4.45
C SER A 906 -36.74 34.24 3.59
N PRO A 907 -36.67 32.89 3.65
CA PRO A 907 -37.64 32.01 3.00
C PRO A 907 -38.97 31.87 3.76
N LYS A 908 -39.08 32.42 4.98
CA LYS A 908 -40.31 32.49 5.79
C LYS A 908 -40.60 33.95 6.20
N PRO A 909 -41.86 34.40 6.23
CA PRO A 909 -42.21 35.69 6.82
C PRO A 909 -42.00 35.68 8.34
N LEU A 910 -41.79 36.86 8.92
CA LEU A 910 -41.88 37.14 10.35
C LEU A 910 -42.80 38.35 10.56
N SER A 911 -43.40 38.49 11.73
CA SER A 911 -44.25 39.63 12.05
C SER A 911 -43.41 40.79 12.63
N PRO A 912 -43.64 42.05 12.21
CA PRO A 912 -43.08 43.20 12.90
C PRO A 912 -43.46 43.18 14.40
N GLY A 913 -42.49 43.40 15.27
CA GLY A 913 -42.59 43.22 16.73
C GLY A 913 -42.15 41.84 17.24
N ASP A 914 -41.86 40.86 16.35
CA ASP A 914 -41.34 39.56 16.79
C ASP A 914 -39.95 39.70 17.42
N LYS A 915 -39.80 39.18 18.64
CA LYS A 915 -38.49 38.99 19.28
C LYS A 915 -37.81 37.77 18.69
N ILE A 916 -36.59 37.96 18.20
CA ILE A 916 -35.80 36.95 17.51
C ILE A 916 -34.40 36.86 18.09
N ARG A 917 -33.81 35.66 18.05
CA ARG A 917 -32.36 35.46 18.23
C ARG A 917 -31.73 35.26 16.87
N GLN A 918 -30.78 36.13 16.53
CA GLN A 918 -29.88 35.94 15.40
C GLN A 918 -28.62 35.22 15.89
N GLU A 919 -28.16 34.22 15.12
CA GLU A 919 -26.88 33.54 15.35
C GLU A 919 -26.06 33.55 14.05
N VAL A 920 -24.82 34.04 14.11
CA VAL A 920 -23.93 34.09 12.93
C VAL A 920 -23.27 32.74 12.68
N ASP A 921 -23.04 32.40 11.40
CA ASP A 921 -22.07 31.37 11.02
C ASP A 921 -20.68 31.85 11.42
N TRP A 922 -20.28 31.52 12.64
CA TRP A 922 -19.02 31.96 13.22
C TRP A 922 -17.80 31.51 12.41
N GLN A 923 -17.87 30.37 11.72
CA GLN A 923 -16.76 29.90 10.89
C GLN A 923 -16.58 30.81 9.66
N ARG A 924 -17.69 31.21 9.02
CA ARG A 924 -17.68 32.19 7.93
C ARG A 924 -17.24 33.58 8.40
N ARG A 925 -17.80 34.07 9.50
CA ARG A 925 -17.43 35.37 10.10
C ARG A 925 -15.93 35.43 10.42
N TRP A 926 -15.40 34.41 11.08
CA TRP A 926 -13.99 34.32 11.45
C TRP A 926 -13.07 34.37 10.22
N ASP A 927 -13.37 33.57 9.20
CA ASP A 927 -12.66 33.57 7.93
C ASP A 927 -12.73 34.95 7.23
N HIS A 928 -13.91 35.56 7.14
CA HIS A 928 -14.08 36.89 6.56
C HIS A 928 -13.25 37.96 7.30
N MET A 929 -13.24 37.93 8.64
CA MET A 929 -12.38 38.83 9.44
C MET A 929 -10.89 38.60 9.17
N GLN A 930 -10.44 37.33 9.04
CA GLN A 930 -9.06 37.02 8.67
C GLN A 930 -8.71 37.55 7.27
N GLN A 931 -9.56 37.31 6.26
CA GLN A 931 -9.32 37.76 4.89
C GLN A 931 -9.30 39.30 4.79
N HIS A 932 -10.25 39.99 5.44
CA HIS A 932 -10.36 41.45 5.37
C HIS A 932 -9.25 42.15 6.17
N THR A 933 -8.99 41.73 7.41
CA THR A 933 -7.89 42.31 8.21
C THR A 933 -6.53 42.06 7.56
N GLY A 934 -6.35 40.89 6.95
CA GLY A 934 -5.17 40.56 6.15
C GLY A 934 -4.98 41.43 4.91
N GLN A 935 -6.06 41.93 4.30
CA GLN A 935 -5.98 42.90 3.21
C GLN A 935 -5.46 44.26 3.69
N HIS A 936 -6.00 44.80 4.78
CA HIS A 936 -5.54 46.09 5.32
C HIS A 936 -4.05 46.03 5.68
N LEU A 937 -3.62 44.97 6.36
CA LEU A 937 -2.19 44.74 6.64
C LEU A 937 -1.34 44.70 5.36
N LEU A 938 -1.76 43.92 4.35
CA LEU A 938 -1.03 43.81 3.09
C LEU A 938 -0.92 45.16 2.37
N SER A 939 -2.03 45.90 2.27
CA SER A 939 -2.07 47.23 1.66
C SER A 939 -1.23 48.26 2.41
N ALA A 940 -1.20 48.22 3.75
CA ALA A 940 -0.38 49.10 4.57
C ALA A 940 1.12 48.86 4.35
N VAL A 941 1.59 47.61 4.39
CA VAL A 941 2.99 47.24 4.13
C VAL A 941 3.40 47.64 2.71
N MET A 942 2.59 47.27 1.71
CA MET A 942 2.82 47.62 0.31
C MET A 942 2.93 49.14 0.07
N MET A 943 2.04 49.93 0.69
CA MET A 943 2.03 51.38 0.50
C MET A 943 3.16 52.07 1.27
N LYS A 944 3.40 51.70 2.53
CA LYS A 944 4.35 52.38 3.43
C LYS A 944 5.82 52.08 3.10
N HIS A 945 6.14 50.86 2.66
CA HIS A 945 7.52 50.42 2.47
C HIS A 945 7.92 50.16 1.01
N HIS A 946 6.96 50.03 0.08
CA HIS A 946 7.24 49.69 -1.34
C HIS A 946 6.57 50.61 -2.37
N GLU A 947 5.90 51.69 -1.92
CA GLU A 947 5.15 52.62 -2.79
C GLU A 947 4.10 51.93 -3.70
N LEU A 948 3.62 50.75 -3.30
CA LEU A 948 2.65 49.95 -4.06
C LEU A 948 1.23 50.31 -3.65
N LYS A 949 0.71 51.39 -4.26
CA LYS A 949 -0.68 51.82 -4.04
C LYS A 949 -1.68 50.74 -4.46
N THR A 950 -2.55 50.37 -3.53
CA THR A 950 -3.75 49.55 -3.79
C THR A 950 -4.81 50.42 -4.47
N LEU A 951 -5.35 49.96 -5.59
CA LEU A 951 -6.38 50.62 -6.40
C LEU A 951 -7.78 50.05 -6.14
N GLY A 952 -7.85 48.79 -5.69
CA GLY A 952 -9.07 48.07 -5.37
C GLY A 952 -8.73 46.66 -4.87
N TRP A 953 -9.71 45.95 -4.33
CA TRP A 953 -9.54 44.58 -3.86
C TRP A 953 -10.82 43.77 -4.00
N GLY A 954 -10.73 42.46 -3.81
CA GLY A 954 -11.89 41.59 -3.70
C GLY A 954 -11.58 40.31 -2.90
N MET A 955 -12.49 39.94 -2.02
CA MET A 955 -12.42 38.67 -1.28
C MET A 955 -12.83 37.50 -2.19
N GLY A 956 -12.04 36.43 -2.20
CA GLY A 956 -12.38 35.22 -2.93
C GLY A 956 -13.54 34.46 -2.25
N ALA A 957 -14.30 33.70 -3.02
CA ALA A 957 -15.18 32.67 -2.45
C ALA A 957 -14.37 31.61 -1.67
N GLU A 958 -15.02 30.83 -0.81
CA GLU A 958 -14.36 29.75 -0.05
C GLU A 958 -13.57 28.82 -1.00
N GLY A 959 -12.30 28.56 -0.67
CA GLY A 959 -11.38 27.79 -1.52
C GLY A 959 -10.72 28.57 -2.67
N SER A 960 -11.07 29.85 -2.88
CA SER A 960 -10.43 30.75 -3.87
C SER A 960 -9.55 31.81 -3.19
N MET A 961 -8.51 32.28 -3.88
CA MET A 961 -7.69 33.42 -3.42
C MET A 961 -8.46 34.74 -3.49
N ASN A 962 -8.15 35.63 -2.56
CA ASN A 962 -8.47 37.05 -2.63
C ASN A 962 -7.55 37.73 -3.65
N TYR A 963 -7.83 38.98 -3.99
CA TYR A 963 -6.91 39.79 -4.79
C TYR A 963 -6.88 41.25 -4.39
N VAL A 964 -5.75 41.90 -4.66
CA VAL A 964 -5.57 43.37 -4.65
C VAL A 964 -5.10 43.80 -6.05
N ASP A 965 -5.67 44.89 -6.57
CA ASP A 965 -5.25 45.53 -7.80
C ASP A 965 -4.25 46.65 -7.47
N LEU A 966 -3.09 46.63 -8.11
CA LEU A 966 -1.94 47.49 -7.86
C LEU A 966 -1.63 48.36 -9.08
N GLN A 967 -1.06 49.54 -8.86
CA GLN A 967 -0.65 50.47 -9.94
C GLN A 967 0.45 49.94 -10.88
N ARG A 968 1.21 48.93 -10.45
CA ARG A 968 2.23 48.22 -11.24
C ARG A 968 2.38 46.78 -10.76
N LYS A 969 3.01 45.93 -11.57
CA LYS A 969 3.47 44.61 -11.11
C LYS A 969 4.62 44.79 -10.10
N PRO A 970 4.60 44.10 -8.93
CA PRO A 970 5.75 44.03 -8.03
C PRO A 970 6.85 43.13 -8.60
N THR A 971 8.11 43.39 -8.23
CA THR A 971 9.24 42.50 -8.54
C THR A 971 9.22 41.27 -7.63
N ASP A 972 9.96 40.22 -8.01
CA ASP A 972 10.07 39.01 -7.18
C ASP A 972 10.79 39.28 -5.84
N GLU A 973 11.64 40.32 -5.78
CA GLU A 973 12.29 40.79 -4.55
C GLU A 973 11.31 41.53 -3.63
N GLU A 974 10.49 42.44 -4.19
CA GLU A 974 9.42 43.12 -3.46
C GLU A 974 8.41 42.12 -2.91
N MET A 975 7.98 41.14 -3.71
CA MET A 975 7.09 40.06 -3.28
C MET A 975 7.64 39.29 -2.07
N GLN A 976 8.95 39.02 -2.03
CA GLN A 976 9.58 38.37 -0.87
C GLN A 976 9.71 39.30 0.34
N ALA A 977 9.94 40.60 0.14
CA ALA A 977 10.00 41.59 1.22
C ALA A 977 8.61 41.75 1.89
N ILE A 978 7.58 42.05 1.10
CA ILE A 978 6.18 42.18 1.55
C ILE A 978 5.76 40.94 2.35
N GLN A 979 6.07 39.74 1.85
CA GLN A 979 5.72 38.47 2.49
C GLN A 979 6.42 38.26 3.85
N ARG A 980 7.65 38.76 4.03
CA ARG A 980 8.36 38.73 5.33
C ARG A 980 7.80 39.78 6.29
N GLU A 981 7.66 41.01 5.84
CA GLU A 981 7.23 42.14 6.66
C GLU A 981 5.79 41.95 7.18
N CYS A 982 4.87 41.45 6.35
CA CYS A 982 3.54 41.08 6.83
C CYS A 982 3.59 39.97 7.90
N ALA A 983 4.52 39.01 7.79
CA ALA A 983 4.68 37.94 8.77
C ALA A 983 5.36 38.40 10.07
N GLU A 984 6.16 39.46 10.02
CA GLU A 984 6.72 40.15 11.20
C GLU A 984 5.61 40.91 11.94
N VAL A 985 4.81 41.73 11.24
CA VAL A 985 3.68 42.45 11.86
C VAL A 985 2.61 41.52 12.45
N ILE A 986 2.39 40.34 11.86
CA ILE A 986 1.52 39.29 12.45
C ILE A 986 2.13 38.73 13.75
N ARG A 987 3.46 38.57 13.81
CA ARG A 987 4.17 38.06 15.00
C ARG A 987 4.24 39.08 16.13
N ASP A 988 4.39 40.36 15.80
CA ASP A 988 4.44 41.47 16.76
C ASP A 988 3.08 41.74 17.43
N ASN A 989 2.01 41.12 16.93
CA ASN A 989 0.68 41.14 17.53
C ASN A 989 0.15 42.56 17.80
N LEU A 990 0.28 43.45 16.81
CA LEU A 990 -0.21 44.82 16.94
C LEU A 990 -1.72 44.83 17.24
N PRO A 991 -2.16 45.66 18.21
CA PRO A 991 -3.58 45.79 18.53
C PRO A 991 -4.30 46.47 17.36
N ILE A 992 -5.53 46.02 17.11
CA ILE A 992 -6.40 46.57 16.09
C ILE A 992 -7.58 47.21 16.79
N LYS A 993 -7.76 48.51 16.56
CA LYS A 993 -8.86 49.29 17.12
C LYS A 993 -9.78 49.75 16.01
N VAL A 994 -11.07 49.83 16.31
CA VAL A 994 -12.04 50.49 15.46
C VAL A 994 -12.69 51.61 16.27
N GLU A 995 -12.63 52.81 15.74
CA GLU A 995 -13.16 54.02 16.37
C GLU A 995 -14.15 54.69 15.42
N THR A 996 -15.17 55.35 15.99
CA THR A 996 -16.17 56.14 15.26
C THR A 996 -16.02 57.58 15.77
N PRO A 997 -15.21 58.43 15.12
CA PRO A 997 -14.94 59.78 15.62
C PRO A 997 -16.13 60.70 15.40
N ASP A 998 -16.57 61.42 16.44
CA ASP A 998 -17.64 62.41 16.35
C ASP A 998 -17.31 63.54 15.34
N ASP A 999 -16.02 63.92 15.24
CA ASP A 999 -15.50 65.00 14.40
C ASP A 999 -14.63 64.49 13.23
N ALA A 1000 -15.18 63.65 12.34
CA ALA A 1000 -14.45 63.08 11.20
C ALA A 1000 -13.99 64.15 10.17
N LYS A 1001 -12.80 64.73 10.38
CA LYS A 1001 -12.22 65.82 9.56
C LYS A 1001 -12.15 65.47 8.06
N HIS A 1002 -12.58 66.44 7.24
CA HIS A 1002 -13.02 66.25 5.86
C HIS A 1002 -11.95 65.85 4.81
N ASP A 1003 -10.66 65.87 5.15
CA ASP A 1003 -9.55 65.77 4.16
C ASP A 1003 -9.05 64.34 3.88
N LYS A 1004 -9.54 63.33 4.60
CA LYS A 1004 -9.10 61.92 4.46
C LYS A 1004 -10.14 60.96 3.89
N LEU A 1005 -11.29 61.46 3.42
CA LEU A 1005 -12.36 60.63 2.88
C LEU A 1005 -12.18 60.38 1.36
N PRO A 1006 -12.34 59.13 0.89
CA PRO A 1006 -12.46 58.82 -0.55
C PRO A 1006 -13.58 59.62 -1.24
N GLY A 1007 -13.36 59.98 -2.51
CA GLY A 1007 -14.26 60.87 -3.27
C GLY A 1007 -15.63 60.27 -3.62
N ASP A 1008 -15.82 58.98 -3.37
CA ASP A 1008 -17.04 58.19 -3.55
C ASP A 1008 -17.87 58.02 -2.26
N TYR A 1009 -17.43 58.59 -1.14
CA TYR A 1009 -18.16 58.53 0.13
C TYR A 1009 -19.30 59.55 0.18
N ASP A 1010 -20.54 59.07 0.32
CA ASP A 1010 -21.73 59.92 0.46
C ASP A 1010 -21.73 60.65 1.82
N LYS A 1011 -21.95 61.97 1.79
CA LYS A 1011 -21.63 62.87 2.90
C LYS A 1011 -22.82 63.30 3.75
N SER A 1012 -24.05 62.97 3.37
CA SER A 1012 -25.25 63.42 4.10
C SER A 1012 -25.74 62.47 5.20
N ASP A 1013 -25.35 61.19 5.18
CA ASP A 1013 -26.09 60.16 5.95
C ASP A 1013 -25.22 59.03 6.60
N GLY A 1014 -23.90 58.97 6.38
CA GLY A 1014 -23.08 57.79 6.74
C GLY A 1014 -22.24 57.88 8.03
N VAL A 1015 -22.32 56.86 8.90
CA VAL A 1015 -21.42 56.69 10.06
C VAL A 1015 -20.00 56.28 9.61
N VAL A 1016 -19.00 57.09 9.95
CA VAL A 1016 -17.60 56.90 9.55
C VAL A 1016 -16.82 56.09 10.60
N ARG A 1017 -16.54 54.82 10.30
CA ARG A 1017 -15.64 53.95 11.09
C ARG A 1017 -14.20 54.02 10.57
N VAL A 1018 -13.25 54.22 11.47
CA VAL A 1018 -11.80 54.22 11.21
C VAL A 1018 -11.19 52.99 11.88
N ILE A 1019 -10.40 52.21 11.13
CA ILE A 1019 -9.58 51.12 11.65
C ILE A 1019 -8.13 51.59 11.82
N HIS A 1020 -7.55 51.29 12.98
CA HIS A 1020 -6.14 51.47 13.29
C HIS A 1020 -5.48 50.11 13.49
N ILE A 1021 -4.35 49.88 12.82
CA ILE A 1021 -3.50 48.68 13.02
C ILE A 1021 -2.20 49.17 13.66
N GLY A 1022 -2.16 49.28 15.00
CA GLY A 1022 -1.11 50.00 15.71
C GLY A 1022 -0.82 51.38 15.09
N ASP A 1023 0.46 51.73 14.96
CA ASP A 1023 0.93 52.90 14.22
C ASP A 1023 1.25 52.59 12.73
N LEU A 1024 0.86 51.40 12.25
CA LEU A 1024 1.17 50.95 10.89
C LEU A 1024 0.20 51.55 9.87
N ASP A 1025 -1.10 51.46 10.15
CA ASP A 1025 -2.18 51.86 9.24
C ASP A 1025 -3.32 52.62 9.95
N THR A 1026 -4.00 53.48 9.20
CA THR A 1026 -5.20 54.19 9.66
C THR A 1026 -6.09 54.51 8.45
N ASN A 1027 -7.10 53.67 8.22
CA ASN A 1027 -7.98 53.72 7.05
C ASN A 1027 -9.46 53.72 7.47
N THR A 1028 -10.34 54.25 6.61
CA THR A 1028 -11.78 54.15 6.80
C THR A 1028 -12.29 52.79 6.33
N CYS A 1029 -13.03 52.07 7.18
CA CYS A 1029 -13.58 50.76 6.80
C CYS A 1029 -14.90 50.44 7.51
N CYS A 1030 -15.86 49.91 6.76
CA CYS A 1030 -17.17 49.49 7.26
C CYS A 1030 -17.25 47.98 7.60
N GLY A 1031 -16.19 47.19 7.36
CA GLY A 1031 -16.21 45.74 7.57
C GLY A 1031 -16.03 45.29 9.02
N THR A 1032 -15.95 43.97 9.18
CA THR A 1032 -15.66 43.28 10.45
C THR A 1032 -14.17 42.94 10.54
N HIS A 1033 -13.55 43.16 11.71
CA HIS A 1033 -12.10 43.05 11.86
C HIS A 1033 -11.69 42.20 13.06
N LEU A 1034 -10.47 41.66 12.99
CA LEU A 1034 -9.83 41.02 14.13
C LEU A 1034 -9.37 42.10 15.13
N SER A 1035 -9.22 41.74 16.41
CA SER A 1035 -8.76 42.66 17.47
C SER A 1035 -7.23 42.79 17.57
N GLN A 1036 -6.47 41.91 16.92
CA GLN A 1036 -5.01 41.93 16.90
C GLN A 1036 -4.45 41.18 15.69
N THR A 1037 -3.26 41.56 15.21
CA THR A 1037 -2.68 41.01 13.96
C THR A 1037 -2.33 39.52 14.04
N SER A 1038 -2.02 38.97 15.23
CA SER A 1038 -1.70 37.53 15.35
C SER A 1038 -2.87 36.62 14.97
N HIS A 1039 -4.11 37.08 15.10
CA HIS A 1039 -5.31 36.32 14.72
C HIS A 1039 -5.39 36.07 13.20
N ILE A 1040 -4.67 36.86 12.38
CA ILE A 1040 -4.51 36.60 10.93
C ILE A 1040 -3.77 35.26 10.71
N SER A 1041 -2.94 34.84 11.66
CA SER A 1041 -2.14 33.59 11.69
C SER A 1041 -1.08 33.46 10.59
N LEU A 1042 -1.47 33.58 9.33
CA LEU A 1042 -0.64 33.43 8.15
C LEU A 1042 -1.20 34.26 7.00
N ILE A 1043 -0.31 34.81 6.16
CA ILE A 1043 -0.64 35.37 4.85
C ILE A 1043 0.25 34.69 3.80
N ILE A 1044 -0.32 34.34 2.65
CA ILE A 1044 0.38 33.76 1.50
C ILE A 1044 0.10 34.63 0.28
N LEU A 1045 1.15 35.14 -0.35
CA LEU A 1045 1.07 35.78 -1.65
C LEU A 1045 1.04 34.73 -2.78
N GLY A 1046 0.16 34.95 -3.75
CA GLY A 1046 -0.07 34.07 -4.90
C GLY A 1046 0.38 34.69 -6.23
N SER A 1047 -0.23 34.25 -7.33
CA SER A 1047 0.13 34.70 -8.67
C SER A 1047 -0.21 36.17 -8.93
N THR A 1048 0.70 36.87 -9.61
CA THR A 1048 0.46 38.17 -10.26
C THR A 1048 -0.16 37.97 -11.65
N GLN A 1049 -1.19 38.74 -12.01
CA GLN A 1049 -1.77 38.79 -13.35
C GLN A 1049 -1.81 40.24 -13.86
N SER A 1050 -1.58 40.46 -15.15
CA SER A 1050 -1.70 41.81 -15.74
C SER A 1050 -3.17 42.20 -15.88
N VAL A 1051 -3.50 43.42 -15.45
CA VAL A 1051 -4.82 44.05 -15.62
C VAL A 1051 -4.66 45.17 -16.66
N HIS A 1052 -5.76 45.80 -17.06
CA HIS A 1052 -5.77 46.87 -18.08
C HIS A 1052 -4.73 47.98 -17.79
N GLY A 1053 -3.94 48.33 -18.81
CA GLY A 1053 -2.88 49.33 -18.70
C GLY A 1053 -1.60 48.79 -18.04
N LYS A 1054 -1.08 49.51 -17.04
CA LYS A 1054 0.09 49.10 -16.24
C LYS A 1054 -0.29 48.32 -14.96
N ASN A 1055 -1.58 48.23 -14.66
CA ASN A 1055 -2.07 47.71 -13.39
C ASN A 1055 -1.84 46.19 -13.28
N CYS A 1056 -1.68 45.70 -12.06
CA CYS A 1056 -1.44 44.28 -11.80
C CYS A 1056 -2.30 43.77 -10.65
N ARG A 1057 -2.94 42.63 -10.86
CA ARG A 1057 -3.68 41.89 -9.83
C ARG A 1057 -2.75 40.96 -9.09
N LEU A 1058 -2.51 41.22 -7.82
CA LEU A 1058 -1.81 40.31 -6.91
C LEU A 1058 -2.84 39.46 -6.18
N SER A 1059 -2.76 38.14 -6.32
CA SER A 1059 -3.59 37.19 -5.56
C SER A 1059 -2.99 36.99 -4.15
N PHE A 1060 -3.82 36.85 -3.12
CA PHE A 1060 -3.36 36.53 -1.76
C PHE A 1060 -4.41 35.73 -0.98
N MET A 1061 -4.01 35.16 0.16
CA MET A 1061 -4.90 34.41 1.04
C MET A 1061 -4.38 34.48 2.47
N THR A 1062 -5.27 34.55 3.47
CA THR A 1062 -4.88 34.60 4.89
C THR A 1062 -5.55 33.53 5.74
N GLY A 1063 -5.13 33.40 7.00
CA GLY A 1063 -5.84 32.65 8.02
C GLY A 1063 -5.96 31.15 7.74
N ASP A 1064 -7.10 30.59 8.14
CA ASP A 1064 -7.37 29.15 8.00
C ASP A 1064 -7.41 28.71 6.53
N ARG A 1065 -7.79 29.60 5.60
CA ARG A 1065 -7.66 29.35 4.15
C ARG A 1065 -6.21 29.22 3.73
N ALA A 1066 -5.32 30.12 4.19
CA ALA A 1066 -3.89 30.06 3.87
C ALA A 1066 -3.23 28.79 4.43
N ILE A 1067 -3.59 28.39 5.65
CA ILE A 1067 -3.14 27.13 6.26
C ILE A 1067 -3.65 25.93 5.45
N THR A 1068 -4.91 25.96 5.01
CA THR A 1068 -5.50 24.91 4.16
C THR A 1068 -4.79 24.82 2.80
N LEU A 1069 -4.50 25.96 2.17
CA LEU A 1069 -3.75 26.05 0.92
C LEU A 1069 -2.31 25.54 1.06
N ALA A 1070 -1.61 25.88 2.15
CA ALA A 1070 -0.26 25.39 2.42
C ALA A 1070 -0.25 23.86 2.58
N ASN A 1071 -1.19 23.31 3.35
CA ASN A 1071 -1.36 21.86 3.52
C ASN A 1071 -1.70 21.17 2.19
N ALA A 1072 -2.60 21.74 1.39
CA ALA A 1072 -2.94 21.23 0.06
C ALA A 1072 -1.72 21.26 -0.88
N SER A 1073 -0.92 22.33 -0.85
CA SER A 1073 0.30 22.48 -1.65
C SER A 1073 1.38 21.48 -1.26
N VAL A 1074 1.62 21.27 0.04
CA VAL A 1074 2.52 20.23 0.54
C VAL A 1074 2.02 18.83 0.15
N SER A 1075 0.71 18.58 0.22
CA SER A 1075 0.11 17.32 -0.25
C SER A 1075 0.29 17.11 -1.75
N ALA A 1076 0.14 18.16 -2.57
CA ALA A 1076 0.37 18.11 -4.01
C ALA A 1076 1.84 17.83 -4.34
N ILE A 1077 2.79 18.53 -3.69
CA ILE A 1077 4.23 18.31 -3.85
C ILE A 1077 4.61 16.87 -3.44
N ASN A 1078 4.09 16.37 -2.32
CA ASN A 1078 4.31 14.97 -1.91
C ASN A 1078 3.73 13.96 -2.92
N THR A 1079 2.58 14.26 -3.52
CA THR A 1079 1.97 13.40 -4.55
C THR A 1079 2.80 13.39 -5.83
N ILE A 1080 3.25 14.56 -6.30
CA ILE A 1080 4.10 14.66 -7.50
C ILE A 1080 5.46 13.99 -7.21
N ALA A 1081 6.05 14.18 -6.04
CA ALA A 1081 7.30 13.52 -5.63
C ALA A 1081 7.17 11.99 -5.64
N LYS A 1082 6.07 11.44 -5.10
CA LYS A 1082 5.76 10.00 -5.18
C LYS A 1082 5.66 9.54 -6.64
N LEU A 1083 4.87 10.23 -7.47
CA LEU A 1083 4.66 9.88 -8.88
C LEU A 1083 5.94 9.93 -9.72
N THR A 1084 6.85 10.88 -9.45
CA THR A 1084 8.11 11.04 -10.19
C THR A 1084 9.30 10.28 -9.58
N SER A 1085 9.10 9.68 -8.40
CA SER A 1085 10.13 9.07 -7.56
C SER A 1085 11.30 10.01 -7.21
N SER A 1086 11.00 11.30 -6.97
CA SER A 1086 11.93 12.25 -6.36
C SER A 1086 11.74 12.35 -4.85
N SER A 1087 12.62 13.05 -4.13
CA SER A 1087 12.26 13.51 -2.78
C SER A 1087 11.20 14.62 -2.87
N ASN A 1088 10.58 14.94 -1.73
CA ASN A 1088 9.58 15.99 -1.62
C ASN A 1088 10.17 17.40 -1.44
N VAL A 1089 11.49 17.56 -1.59
CA VAL A 1089 12.14 18.87 -1.70
C VAL A 1089 11.68 19.53 -3.02
N PRO A 1090 11.02 20.71 -3.00
CA PRO A 1090 10.37 21.26 -4.19
C PRO A 1090 11.27 21.43 -5.41
N SER A 1091 12.55 21.81 -5.20
CA SER A 1091 13.53 21.92 -6.29
C SER A 1091 13.84 20.59 -6.95
N GLU A 1092 14.01 19.50 -6.17
CA GLU A 1092 14.25 18.16 -6.70
C GLU A 1092 13.03 17.63 -7.47
N VAL A 1093 11.81 17.94 -7.02
CA VAL A 1093 10.57 17.62 -7.75
C VAL A 1093 10.58 18.29 -9.12
N VAL A 1094 10.89 19.59 -9.20
CA VAL A 1094 10.99 20.33 -10.46
C VAL A 1094 12.06 19.72 -11.37
N THR A 1095 13.29 19.51 -10.87
CA THR A 1095 14.37 18.87 -11.64
C THR A 1095 13.95 17.49 -12.17
N ARG A 1096 13.23 16.69 -11.37
CA ARG A 1096 12.78 15.37 -11.77
C ARG A 1096 11.70 15.44 -12.85
N VAL A 1097 10.70 16.31 -12.69
CA VAL A 1097 9.64 16.53 -13.71
C VAL A 1097 10.26 16.95 -15.04
N THR A 1098 11.19 17.91 -15.04
CA THR A 1098 11.92 18.31 -16.26
C THR A 1098 12.65 17.11 -16.87
N SER A 1099 13.45 16.37 -16.08
CA SER A 1099 14.19 15.20 -16.58
C SER A 1099 13.30 14.10 -17.20
N LEU A 1100 12.07 13.93 -16.68
CA LEU A 1100 11.09 12.98 -17.21
C LEU A 1100 10.45 13.49 -18.51
N SER A 1101 10.17 14.79 -18.61
CA SER A 1101 9.70 15.43 -19.84
C SER A 1101 10.73 15.31 -20.97
N ASP A 1102 12.00 15.55 -20.67
CA ASP A 1102 13.10 15.41 -21.62
C ASP A 1102 13.26 13.95 -22.05
N SER A 1103 13.28 13.02 -21.09
CA SER A 1103 13.38 11.57 -21.35
C SER A 1103 12.23 11.04 -22.20
N ALA A 1104 11.00 11.53 -21.98
CA ALA A 1104 9.84 11.15 -22.78
C ALA A 1104 9.92 11.71 -24.21
N THR A 1105 10.50 12.90 -24.38
CA THR A 1105 10.72 13.53 -25.69
C THR A 1105 11.79 12.78 -26.49
N ASP A 1106 12.90 12.40 -25.86
CA ASP A 1106 13.95 11.60 -26.49
C ASP A 1106 13.48 10.16 -26.78
N SER A 1107 12.68 9.55 -25.91
CA SER A 1107 12.10 8.22 -26.14
C SER A 1107 11.22 8.20 -27.39
N LYS A 1108 10.33 9.19 -27.55
CA LYS A 1108 9.50 9.37 -28.76
C LYS A 1108 10.34 9.62 -30.02
N ARG A 1109 11.46 10.33 -29.90
CA ARG A 1109 12.40 10.53 -31.02
C ARG A 1109 13.07 9.22 -31.43
N SER A 1110 13.48 8.40 -30.46
CA SER A 1110 14.08 7.07 -30.70
C SER A 1110 13.08 6.07 -31.27
N GLU A 1111 11.86 6.02 -30.74
CA GLU A 1111 10.74 5.22 -31.26
C GLU A 1111 10.49 5.53 -32.75
N ARG A 1112 10.35 6.82 -33.10
CA ARG A 1112 10.17 7.26 -34.49
C ARG A 1112 11.34 6.85 -35.39
N LYS A 1113 12.59 6.90 -34.89
CA LYS A 1113 13.78 6.47 -35.64
C LYS A 1113 13.77 4.95 -35.90
N LEU A 1114 13.52 4.15 -34.85
CA LEU A 1114 13.47 2.69 -34.97
C LEU A 1114 12.33 2.24 -35.89
N LEU A 1115 11.15 2.86 -35.81
CA LEU A 1115 10.03 2.55 -36.69
C LEU A 1115 10.39 2.82 -38.17
N LEU A 1116 11.13 3.90 -38.46
CA LEU A 1116 11.65 4.19 -39.81
C LEU A 1116 12.77 3.24 -40.27
N GLU A 1117 13.61 2.75 -39.35
CA GLU A 1117 14.63 1.74 -39.66
C GLU A 1117 13.98 0.39 -40.00
N ILE A 1118 12.95 -0.03 -39.26
CA ILE A 1118 12.24 -1.27 -39.59
C ILE A 1118 11.39 -1.09 -40.86
N ALA A 1119 10.78 0.09 -41.09
CA ALA A 1119 10.14 0.39 -42.38
C ALA A 1119 11.08 0.14 -43.57
N LYS A 1120 12.36 0.52 -43.43
CA LYS A 1120 13.38 0.23 -44.44
C LYS A 1120 13.64 -1.28 -44.58
N PHE A 1121 13.80 -2.01 -43.48
CA PHE A 1121 14.02 -3.46 -43.50
C PHE A 1121 12.85 -4.23 -44.17
N GLU A 1122 11.61 -3.89 -43.82
CA GLU A 1122 10.39 -4.46 -44.42
C GLU A 1122 10.34 -4.15 -45.93
N SER A 1123 10.77 -2.95 -46.34
CA SER A 1123 10.91 -2.57 -47.76
C SER A 1123 11.95 -3.41 -48.49
N GLU A 1124 13.14 -3.62 -47.89
CA GLU A 1124 14.20 -4.47 -48.46
C GLU A 1124 13.72 -5.92 -48.62
N GLN A 1125 12.94 -6.46 -47.68
CA GLN A 1125 12.36 -7.80 -47.78
C GLN A 1125 11.27 -7.88 -48.86
N ALA A 1126 10.37 -6.90 -48.94
CA ALA A 1126 9.36 -6.82 -49.99
C ALA A 1126 10.01 -6.75 -51.39
N ILE A 1127 11.05 -5.93 -51.55
CA ILE A 1127 11.85 -5.84 -52.78
C ILE A 1127 12.47 -7.18 -53.14
N ARG A 1128 13.03 -7.93 -52.18
CA ARG A 1128 13.59 -9.27 -52.44
C ARG A 1128 12.53 -10.25 -52.93
N ILE A 1129 11.35 -10.29 -52.28
CA ILE A 1129 10.23 -11.15 -52.69
C ILE A 1129 9.83 -10.85 -54.16
N ILE A 1130 9.69 -9.57 -54.50
CA ILE A 1130 9.28 -9.16 -55.85
C ILE A 1130 10.35 -9.46 -56.89
N VAL A 1131 11.62 -9.11 -56.63
CA VAL A 1131 12.71 -9.26 -57.61
C VAL A 1131 13.15 -10.72 -57.78
N GLN A 1132 13.23 -11.49 -56.70
CA GLN A 1132 13.74 -12.87 -56.72
C GLN A 1132 12.65 -13.90 -56.95
N ASN A 1133 11.53 -13.81 -56.23
CA ASN A 1133 10.47 -14.82 -56.28
C ASN A 1133 9.36 -14.46 -57.28
N ARG A 1134 9.31 -13.22 -57.77
CA ARG A 1134 8.27 -12.70 -58.69
C ARG A 1134 6.85 -12.94 -58.16
N MET A 1135 6.63 -12.50 -56.92
CA MET A 1135 5.34 -12.49 -56.25
C MET A 1135 5.06 -11.11 -55.64
N ASN A 1136 3.80 -10.83 -55.31
CA ASN A 1136 3.47 -9.65 -54.50
C ASN A 1136 4.01 -9.79 -53.08
N ALA A 1137 4.19 -8.67 -52.39
CA ALA A 1137 4.63 -8.65 -51.00
C ALA A 1137 3.54 -8.10 -50.06
N TYR A 1138 3.35 -8.77 -48.92
CA TYR A 1138 2.43 -8.37 -47.86
C TYR A 1138 3.20 -7.94 -46.60
N ILE A 1139 2.87 -6.77 -46.05
CA ILE A 1139 3.45 -6.22 -44.83
C ILE A 1139 2.30 -5.90 -43.87
N HIS A 1140 2.32 -6.46 -42.66
CA HIS A 1140 1.33 -6.17 -41.61
C HIS A 1140 2.01 -5.78 -40.29
N ARG A 1141 1.56 -4.68 -39.68
CA ARG A 1141 2.03 -4.17 -38.38
C ARG A 1141 0.88 -3.60 -37.55
N TYR A 1142 0.89 -3.79 -36.24
CA TYR A 1142 -0.09 -3.15 -35.35
C TYR A 1142 0.33 -1.72 -34.95
N ASP A 1143 1.63 -1.46 -34.87
CA ASP A 1143 2.30 -0.24 -34.40
C ASP A 1143 2.69 0.74 -35.52
N GLY A 1144 2.41 0.39 -36.77
CA GLY A 1144 2.72 1.25 -37.92
C GLY A 1144 1.97 2.59 -37.87
N ASN A 1145 2.63 3.67 -38.29
CA ASN A 1145 2.03 5.00 -38.40
C ASN A 1145 2.20 5.57 -39.82
N ALA A 1146 1.76 6.82 -40.05
CA ALA A 1146 1.85 7.44 -41.38
C ALA A 1146 3.30 7.57 -41.90
N ASP A 1147 4.28 7.80 -41.03
CA ASP A 1147 5.70 7.86 -41.41
C ASP A 1147 6.23 6.49 -41.86
N PHE A 1148 5.85 5.42 -41.15
CA PHE A 1148 6.17 4.03 -41.53
C PHE A 1148 5.65 3.68 -42.93
N ILE A 1149 4.37 3.97 -43.20
CA ILE A 1149 3.75 3.76 -44.52
C ILE A 1149 4.51 4.56 -45.59
N ASN A 1150 4.69 5.86 -45.38
CA ASN A 1150 5.31 6.74 -46.37
C ASN A 1150 6.77 6.34 -46.65
N LYS A 1151 7.48 5.83 -45.65
CA LYS A 1151 8.84 5.31 -45.82
C LYS A 1151 8.87 4.06 -46.71
N ILE A 1152 7.96 3.09 -46.49
CA ILE A 1152 7.86 1.90 -47.36
C ILE A 1152 7.45 2.27 -48.78
N VAL A 1153 6.44 3.14 -48.92
CA VAL A 1153 6.00 3.64 -50.23
C VAL A 1153 7.18 4.29 -50.97
N GLY A 1154 7.99 5.11 -50.28
CA GLY A 1154 9.16 5.76 -50.88
C GLY A 1154 10.26 4.81 -51.33
N GLU A 1155 10.60 3.80 -50.53
CA GLU A 1155 11.67 2.83 -50.85
C GLU A 1155 11.25 1.81 -51.92
N THR A 1156 9.97 1.47 -52.01
CA THR A 1156 9.47 0.41 -52.93
C THR A 1156 8.99 0.92 -54.29
N ARG A 1157 8.51 2.17 -54.37
CA ARG A 1157 7.84 2.72 -55.57
C ARG A 1157 8.64 2.60 -56.86
N ASP A 1158 9.92 2.94 -56.84
CA ASP A 1158 10.73 2.99 -58.06
C ASP A 1158 11.13 1.59 -58.53
N VAL A 1159 11.29 0.65 -57.60
CA VAL A 1159 11.58 -0.77 -57.88
C VAL A 1159 10.37 -1.48 -58.50
N LEU A 1160 9.16 -1.05 -58.15
CA LEU A 1160 7.92 -1.65 -58.61
C LEU A 1160 7.56 -1.32 -60.07
N GLN A 1161 8.12 -0.25 -60.66
CA GLN A 1161 7.72 0.22 -61.99
C GLN A 1161 8.05 -0.80 -63.09
N GLY A 1162 7.04 -1.18 -63.87
CA GLY A 1162 7.17 -2.15 -64.96
C GLY A 1162 7.38 -3.60 -64.52
N THR A 1163 7.17 -3.91 -63.22
CA THR A 1163 7.29 -5.28 -62.70
C THR A 1163 5.98 -6.07 -62.77
N GLY A 1164 4.83 -5.38 -62.79
CA GLY A 1164 3.51 -5.99 -62.71
C GLY A 1164 3.09 -6.51 -61.33
N PHE A 1165 3.93 -6.34 -60.30
CA PHE A 1165 3.66 -6.77 -58.92
C PHE A 1165 3.27 -5.59 -58.02
N VAL A 1166 2.80 -5.89 -56.80
CA VAL A 1166 2.42 -4.89 -55.80
C VAL A 1166 2.96 -5.19 -54.40
N VAL A 1167 3.10 -4.15 -53.59
CA VAL A 1167 3.28 -4.22 -52.14
C VAL A 1167 1.96 -3.81 -51.47
N VAL A 1168 1.44 -4.64 -50.57
CA VAL A 1168 0.27 -4.35 -49.75
C VAL A 1168 0.68 -4.18 -48.29
N ILE A 1169 0.47 -2.98 -47.76
CA ILE A 1169 0.78 -2.58 -46.38
C ILE A 1169 -0.54 -2.48 -45.63
N ALA A 1170 -0.75 -3.33 -44.61
CA ALA A 1170 -1.89 -3.26 -43.70
C ALA A 1170 -1.41 -2.83 -42.31
N ILE A 1171 -2.15 -1.93 -41.66
CA ILE A 1171 -1.86 -1.51 -40.29
C ILE A 1171 -3.07 -1.67 -39.39
N GLY A 1172 -2.83 -2.09 -38.15
CA GLY A 1172 -3.82 -2.20 -37.08
C GLY A 1172 -3.91 -3.61 -36.50
N GLU A 1173 -4.33 -3.68 -35.23
CA GLU A 1173 -4.57 -4.92 -34.50
C GLU A 1173 -6.01 -5.45 -34.72
N PRO A 1174 -6.28 -6.74 -34.47
CA PRO A 1174 -7.65 -7.26 -34.45
C PRO A 1174 -8.53 -6.51 -33.44
N LYS A 1175 -9.74 -6.11 -33.86
CA LYS A 1175 -10.66 -5.17 -33.19
C LYS A 1175 -10.24 -3.69 -33.18
N GLY A 1176 -9.15 -3.34 -33.86
CA GLY A 1176 -8.72 -1.96 -34.10
C GLY A 1176 -9.03 -1.47 -35.52
N SER A 1177 -9.12 -0.15 -35.71
CA SER A 1177 -9.20 0.48 -37.04
C SER A 1177 -7.81 0.72 -37.60
N GLY A 1178 -7.62 0.63 -38.92
CA GLY A 1178 -6.35 1.04 -39.51
C GLY A 1178 -6.31 1.13 -41.04
N PRO A 1179 -5.25 1.76 -41.59
CA PRO A 1179 -5.10 1.97 -43.02
C PRO A 1179 -4.58 0.72 -43.74
N VAL A 1180 -4.97 0.60 -45.01
CA VAL A 1180 -4.38 -0.32 -45.99
C VAL A 1180 -3.88 0.52 -47.16
N VAL A 1181 -2.65 0.28 -47.59
CA VAL A 1181 -2.03 0.96 -48.73
C VAL A 1181 -1.45 -0.07 -49.69
N ILE A 1182 -1.75 0.08 -50.97
CA ILE A 1182 -1.26 -0.76 -52.07
C ILE A 1182 -0.38 0.13 -52.96
N VAL A 1183 0.80 -0.35 -53.34
CA VAL A 1183 1.75 0.36 -54.21
C VAL A 1183 2.20 -0.57 -55.33
N GLY A 1184 2.32 -0.07 -56.56
CA GLY A 1184 2.82 -0.82 -57.72
C GLY A 1184 2.41 -0.18 -59.05
N ASP A 1185 2.50 -0.93 -60.15
CA ASP A 1185 1.99 -0.48 -61.45
C ASP A 1185 0.46 -0.28 -61.40
N GLN A 1186 -0.07 0.78 -62.03
CA GLN A 1186 -1.49 1.17 -61.91
C GLN A 1186 -2.46 0.01 -62.19
N VAL A 1187 -2.22 -0.78 -63.24
CA VAL A 1187 -3.05 -1.93 -63.62
C VAL A 1187 -3.04 -3.03 -62.54
N ALA A 1188 -1.87 -3.31 -61.95
CA ALA A 1188 -1.71 -4.30 -60.90
C ALA A 1188 -2.31 -3.82 -59.56
N VAL A 1189 -2.16 -2.53 -59.25
CA VAL A 1189 -2.76 -1.88 -58.07
C VAL A 1189 -4.29 -1.91 -58.15
N ASP A 1190 -4.88 -1.61 -59.30
CA ASP A 1190 -6.33 -1.65 -59.47
C ASP A 1190 -6.88 -3.09 -59.39
N ALA A 1191 -6.17 -4.07 -59.97
CA ALA A 1191 -6.52 -5.48 -59.86
C ALA A 1191 -6.44 -5.98 -58.41
N MET A 1192 -5.38 -5.63 -57.67
CA MET A 1192 -5.23 -6.01 -56.25
C MET A 1192 -6.26 -5.29 -55.38
N ALA A 1193 -6.56 -4.01 -55.63
CA ALA A 1193 -7.55 -3.26 -54.87
C ALA A 1193 -8.96 -3.88 -54.98
N GLN A 1194 -9.29 -4.54 -56.10
CA GLN A 1194 -10.54 -5.31 -56.21
C GLN A 1194 -10.49 -6.62 -55.41
N ARG A 1195 -9.37 -7.36 -55.42
CA ARG A 1195 -9.20 -8.57 -54.56
C ARG A 1195 -9.33 -8.21 -53.08
N VAL A 1196 -8.64 -7.16 -52.63
CA VAL A 1196 -8.69 -6.67 -51.24
C VAL A 1196 -10.12 -6.28 -50.82
N LYS A 1197 -10.89 -5.62 -51.70
CA LYS A 1197 -12.31 -5.28 -51.45
C LYS A 1197 -13.24 -6.49 -51.39
N ALA A 1198 -12.93 -7.58 -52.09
CA ALA A 1198 -13.72 -8.81 -52.02
C ALA A 1198 -13.50 -9.58 -50.70
N VAL A 1199 -12.32 -9.41 -50.09
CA VAL A 1199 -11.86 -10.17 -48.92
C VAL A 1199 -12.07 -9.43 -47.60
N VAL A 1200 -11.86 -8.11 -47.57
CA VAL A 1200 -12.00 -7.28 -46.37
C VAL A 1200 -13.32 -6.50 -46.44
N LYS A 1201 -14.22 -6.72 -45.47
CA LYS A 1201 -15.55 -6.08 -45.48
C LYS A 1201 -15.44 -4.60 -45.12
N ASP A 1202 -16.35 -3.80 -45.67
CA ASP A 1202 -16.49 -2.35 -45.43
C ASP A 1202 -15.24 -1.47 -45.70
N ILE A 1203 -14.22 -1.98 -46.39
CA ILE A 1203 -13.04 -1.17 -46.75
C ILE A 1203 -13.40 -0.10 -47.80
N LYS A 1204 -13.26 1.18 -47.41
CA LYS A 1204 -13.46 2.32 -48.31
C LYS A 1204 -12.11 2.98 -48.61
N GLY A 1205 -11.82 3.18 -49.89
CA GLY A 1205 -10.54 3.68 -50.36
C GLY A 1205 -10.49 3.97 -51.86
N GLY A 1206 -9.53 4.80 -52.25
CA GLY A 1206 -9.29 5.28 -53.62
C GLY A 1206 -7.80 5.40 -53.91
N GLY A 1207 -7.44 5.47 -55.19
CA GLY A 1207 -6.06 5.47 -55.65
C GLY A 1207 -5.88 6.10 -57.01
N ALA A 1208 -4.67 6.57 -57.28
CA ALA A 1208 -4.22 7.10 -58.57
C ALA A 1208 -2.69 7.11 -58.63
N GLY A 1209 -2.10 6.91 -59.81
CA GLY A 1209 -0.66 7.01 -60.04
C GLY A 1209 0.17 5.90 -59.38
N GLY A 1210 -0.34 4.66 -59.39
CA GLY A 1210 0.37 3.49 -58.83
C GLY A 1210 0.30 3.37 -57.30
N LYS A 1211 -0.62 4.09 -56.65
CA LYS A 1211 -0.91 3.96 -55.21
C LYS A 1211 -2.41 3.97 -54.96
N TRP A 1212 -2.88 3.02 -54.17
CA TRP A 1212 -4.24 2.97 -53.62
C TRP A 1212 -4.21 2.98 -52.10
N GLN A 1213 -5.16 3.68 -51.47
CA GLN A 1213 -5.25 3.75 -50.01
C GLN A 1213 -6.71 3.63 -49.54
N GLY A 1214 -6.93 2.80 -48.53
CA GLY A 1214 -8.22 2.62 -47.87
C GLY A 1214 -8.09 2.57 -46.36
N LYS A 1215 -9.21 2.65 -45.65
CA LYS A 1215 -9.26 2.48 -44.20
C LYS A 1215 -10.28 1.41 -43.84
N VAL A 1216 -9.86 0.47 -42.99
CA VAL A 1216 -10.70 -0.53 -42.36
C VAL A 1216 -11.19 0.03 -41.02
N LYS A 1217 -12.49 -0.11 -40.73
CA LYS A 1217 -13.09 0.37 -39.48
C LYS A 1217 -12.69 -0.46 -38.28
N GLU A 1218 -12.70 -1.79 -38.45
CA GLU A 1218 -12.35 -2.77 -37.43
C GLU A 1218 -11.82 -4.02 -38.11
N TRP A 1219 -10.63 -4.49 -37.74
CA TRP A 1219 -10.04 -5.71 -38.29
C TRP A 1219 -10.55 -6.96 -37.58
N THR A 1220 -11.06 -7.96 -38.32
CA THR A 1220 -11.17 -9.32 -37.76
C THR A 1220 -9.90 -10.14 -38.03
N LYS A 1221 -9.63 -11.16 -37.19
CA LYS A 1221 -8.51 -12.10 -37.43
C LYS A 1221 -8.66 -12.87 -38.74
N ALA A 1222 -9.90 -13.16 -39.15
CA ALA A 1222 -10.19 -13.84 -40.41
C ALA A 1222 -9.85 -12.96 -41.62
N GLU A 1223 -10.20 -11.67 -41.59
CA GLU A 1223 -9.87 -10.74 -42.68
C GLU A 1223 -8.38 -10.46 -42.81
N LEU A 1224 -7.63 -10.38 -41.71
CA LEU A 1224 -6.16 -10.24 -41.78
C LEU A 1224 -5.50 -11.49 -42.40
N HIS A 1225 -5.96 -12.70 -42.06
CA HIS A 1225 -5.46 -13.93 -42.68
C HIS A 1225 -5.81 -14.00 -44.16
N ALA A 1226 -7.08 -13.79 -44.50
CA ALA A 1226 -7.55 -13.86 -45.88
C ALA A 1226 -6.94 -12.75 -46.75
N LEU A 1227 -6.69 -11.56 -46.19
CA LEU A 1227 -5.97 -10.48 -46.88
C LEU A 1227 -4.53 -10.87 -47.22
N LYS A 1228 -3.82 -11.55 -46.31
CA LYS A 1228 -2.49 -12.08 -46.61
C LYS A 1228 -2.54 -13.10 -47.74
N GLU A 1229 -3.43 -14.07 -47.63
CA GLU A 1229 -3.63 -15.13 -48.63
C GLU A 1229 -3.93 -14.54 -50.03
N ALA A 1230 -4.86 -13.59 -50.12
CA ALA A 1230 -5.24 -12.92 -51.36
C ALA A 1230 -4.17 -12.01 -51.99
N VAL A 1231 -3.06 -11.74 -51.28
CA VAL A 1231 -1.89 -11.04 -51.81
C VAL A 1231 -0.84 -12.04 -52.28
N GLU A 1232 -0.65 -13.14 -51.56
CA GLU A 1232 0.32 -14.20 -51.87
C GLU A 1232 -0.14 -15.12 -53.03
N THR A 1233 -1.44 -15.11 -53.39
CA THR A 1233 -2.06 -15.81 -54.55
C THR A 1233 -2.59 -14.84 -55.61
#